data_AF-A0A8H4IU17-F1
#
_entry.id   AF-A0A8H4IU17-F1
#
_cell.length_a   1.000
_cell.length_b   1.000
_cell.length_c   1.000
_cell.angle_alpha   90.00
_cell.angle_beta   90.00
_cell.angle_gamma   90.00
#
_symmetry.space_group_name_H-M   'P 1'
#
loop_
_entity.id
_entity.type
_entity.pdbx_description
1 polymer ?
#
loop_
_entity_poly.entity_id
_entity_poly.type
_entity_poly.pdbx_seq_one_letter_code
_entity_poly.pdbx_strand_id
1 'polypeptide(L)'
;MGIHGIYKEIGPGDRIALSKLAVEKFEETGRPLRLAIDTSIWLFQIQSGKGGTNPALRTFYYRLLRLLSLSIHPLFVFDGPNKPPFKRNKRTGTNVASIPEFLAKQLLKQFGFPFHIAPGEAEAECALLQREGIVDVVLSEDVDTLMFGSRVTLRNWSPEQKSSKVPTHVNVYDADKTKAGPSGLDREGMILVALMSGGDYLPEGIPGCGPKTACEAAHAGFGQRLCSIKKKDTVALQEWREDLARELRTNESKFFKRKHGALSIPEDFPRVDILSYYTNPAISSRDGLERLKRNLHWDQDLNFPELRTFTADAFEWVKVSGAKKFIRNLAPALLVRNLRMRGQAAAEGALSEDPDAVEAEEAKLVTGIHGKRQHPSTDNTPELRIAFSPISIVNIDLDAEEPDDKFDEGEEEEEEEMAHVAEGDGDEEAPKKRGPYLYDPTQLEKIWIFETIVKAGAPLSVQDWEEKQRKKAAPKPAKITKPRATKKAASSSQRGALDRFTRITKAGVGPPLAKRLSPTIDRLDLSQTTGITQPKPGDLPISSNERATRPPSEPVVQGRSIASMIAFSALVAVAASLLLPTARAQDADGKYTISAEGIRAKFIPYGASISNLFINDTNGIERDIVLGFDNASYYSVDKLHPHLGGVPGRYANRIKNSTFVIDGVEYRVDANENGGLDTLHGGSNGWDWRNWTVESHTDTSITFSLLDPDGEQGFPGDVKSYVTYSVTPYSWHLKMLASALTKKTPIMLSSHTYWNLDGFQNNDTATALNHTLSLPYSGQRIGVDGILIPNGTILPNKPGSVNDFWSAPKQIGASFGDPEILGNCGTNCSGYDNAYVVNRAQDGPYDWRNNGPVASLSSDFSGIQVDVYTDQDAFQVYSCGGQNGTLTLKNTQGFFDDESRPRVVEKYGCVVMEVEDYIDGINQPEWQRNKKQIFGPEDPPYVLEAVYKFSVADASSYGCAKSEL
;
A
#
# COMPACT_ATOMS: atom_id res chain seq x y z
N MET A 1 -7.17 -11.57 20.08
CA MET A 1 -6.44 -12.40 19.12
C MET A 1 -5.72 -13.45 19.96
N GLY A 2 -5.78 -14.71 19.53
CA GLY A 2 -5.40 -15.87 20.34
C GLY A 2 -6.29 -16.11 21.57
N ILE A 3 -5.95 -17.15 22.33
CA ILE A 3 -6.66 -17.64 23.53
C ILE A 3 -6.97 -16.51 24.53
N HIS A 4 -8.21 -16.42 25.01
CA HIS A 4 -8.62 -15.31 25.88
C HIS A 4 -7.93 -15.34 27.25
N GLY A 5 -6.99 -14.42 27.46
CA GLY A 5 -6.33 -14.19 28.75
C GLY A 5 -5.10 -15.05 29.04
N ILE A 6 -4.66 -15.90 28.11
CA ILE A 6 -3.53 -16.84 28.28
C ILE A 6 -2.25 -16.18 28.83
N TYR A 7 -1.95 -14.96 28.37
CA TYR A 7 -0.80 -14.15 28.78
C TYR A 7 -0.73 -13.81 30.28
N LYS A 8 -1.82 -14.00 31.04
CA LYS A 8 -1.84 -13.86 32.50
C LYS A 8 -1.30 -15.09 33.22
N GLU A 9 -1.29 -16.24 32.56
CA GLU A 9 -0.88 -17.54 33.12
C GLU A 9 0.48 -17.98 32.54
N ILE A 10 0.74 -17.78 31.23
CA ILE A 10 2.08 -17.99 30.62
C ILE A 10 3.04 -16.80 30.80
N GLY A 11 2.53 -15.65 31.25
CA GLY A 11 3.30 -14.43 31.43
C GLY A 11 3.48 -13.57 30.15
N PRO A 12 4.25 -12.47 30.24
CA PRO A 12 4.45 -11.52 29.15
C PRO A 12 5.55 -11.94 28.14
N GLY A 13 6.22 -13.08 28.34
CA GLY A 13 7.43 -13.44 27.60
C GLY A 13 8.65 -12.60 28.01
N ASP A 14 9.84 -13.06 27.64
CA ASP A 14 11.08 -12.31 27.87
C ASP A 14 11.17 -11.17 26.85
N ARG A 15 11.30 -9.92 27.29
CA ARG A 15 11.43 -8.76 26.40
C ARG A 15 12.90 -8.57 26.01
N ILE A 16 13.21 -8.71 24.71
CA ILE A 16 14.59 -8.76 24.19
C ILE A 16 14.69 -7.94 22.90
N ALA A 17 15.82 -7.27 22.68
CA ALA A 17 16.14 -6.59 21.43
C ALA A 17 16.29 -7.60 20.27
N LEU A 18 15.56 -7.40 19.16
CA LEU A 18 15.62 -8.32 18.01
C LEU A 18 17.02 -8.36 17.37
N SER A 19 17.77 -7.26 17.46
CA SER A 19 19.17 -7.18 17.07
C SER A 19 20.07 -8.14 17.83
N LYS A 20 19.86 -8.29 19.14
CA LYS A 20 20.66 -9.17 19.98
C LYS A 20 20.44 -10.63 19.59
N LEU A 21 19.18 -11.04 19.40
CA LEU A 21 18.85 -12.39 18.91
C LEU A 21 19.50 -12.69 17.54
N ALA A 22 19.61 -11.69 16.66
CA ALA A 22 20.26 -11.85 15.37
C ALA A 22 21.79 -11.97 15.48
N VAL A 23 22.43 -11.14 16.31
CA VAL A 23 23.90 -11.15 16.52
C VAL A 23 24.34 -12.40 17.29
N GLU A 24 23.68 -12.75 18.40
CA GLU A 24 23.98 -13.97 19.18
C GLU A 24 23.85 -15.23 18.29
N LYS A 25 22.88 -15.27 17.36
CA LYS A 25 22.74 -16.40 16.44
C LYS A 25 23.82 -16.44 15.35
N PHE A 26 24.25 -15.28 14.86
CA PHE A 26 25.36 -15.15 13.93
C PHE A 26 26.69 -15.59 14.57
N GLU A 27 26.91 -15.26 15.85
CA GLU A 27 28.07 -15.70 16.64
C GLU A 27 28.04 -17.20 16.96
N GLU A 28 26.86 -17.78 17.26
CA GLU A 28 26.71 -19.22 17.51
C GLU A 28 26.95 -20.06 16.23
N THR A 29 26.43 -19.61 15.08
CA THR A 29 26.27 -20.48 13.90
C THR A 29 26.99 -20.03 12.63
N GLY A 30 27.63 -18.86 12.63
CA GLY A 30 28.29 -18.28 11.45
C GLY A 30 27.32 -17.82 10.36
N ARG A 31 26.00 -17.88 10.59
CA ARG A 31 24.96 -17.50 9.62
C ARG A 31 23.88 -16.61 10.25
N PRO A 32 23.15 -15.82 9.45
CA PRO A 32 21.94 -15.12 9.86
C PRO A 32 20.93 -15.97 10.65
N LEU A 33 20.23 -15.30 11.57
CA LEU A 33 19.00 -15.79 12.20
C LEU A 33 17.91 -15.96 11.14
N ARG A 34 17.33 -17.16 11.02
CA ARG A 34 16.24 -17.45 10.10
C ARG A 34 14.90 -17.33 10.80
N LEU A 35 13.98 -16.56 10.22
CA LEU A 35 12.74 -16.12 10.85
C LEU A 35 11.53 -16.39 9.95
N ALA A 36 10.62 -17.27 10.34
CA ALA A 36 9.31 -17.35 9.68
C ALA A 36 8.44 -16.20 10.19
N ILE A 37 7.76 -15.47 9.29
CA ILE A 37 6.86 -14.36 9.64
C ILE A 37 5.46 -14.71 9.15
N ASP A 38 4.48 -14.81 10.06
CA ASP A 38 3.07 -14.79 9.67
C ASP A 38 2.77 -13.42 9.06
N THR A 39 2.56 -13.40 7.75
CA THR A 39 2.40 -12.17 7.00
C THR A 39 0.93 -11.70 7.00
N SER A 40 -0.03 -12.61 7.16
CA SER A 40 -1.47 -12.28 7.20
C SER A 40 -1.80 -11.37 8.37
N ILE A 41 -1.38 -11.72 9.59
CA ILE A 41 -1.69 -10.90 10.79
C ILE A 41 -0.86 -9.60 10.79
N TRP A 42 0.35 -9.63 10.24
CA TRP A 42 1.24 -8.47 10.16
C TRP A 42 0.72 -7.39 9.19
N LEU A 43 0.22 -7.79 8.02
CA LEU A 43 -0.41 -6.89 7.05
C LEU A 43 -1.70 -6.27 7.62
N PHE A 44 -2.46 -7.02 8.42
CA PHE A 44 -3.64 -6.49 9.10
C PHE A 44 -3.29 -5.39 10.12
N GLN A 45 -2.19 -5.53 10.89
CA GLN A 45 -1.79 -4.50 11.87
C GLN A 45 -1.38 -3.17 11.22
N ILE A 46 -0.61 -3.21 10.13
CA ILE A 46 -0.05 -2.01 9.50
C ILE A 46 -1.10 -1.16 8.74
N GLN A 47 -2.31 -1.68 8.52
CA GLN A 47 -3.46 -0.90 8.03
C GLN A 47 -3.85 0.29 8.93
N SER A 48 -3.30 0.37 10.15
CA SER A 48 -3.50 1.50 11.07
C SER A 48 -2.62 2.75 10.80
N GLY A 49 -1.73 2.70 9.81
CA GLY A 49 -0.87 3.83 9.42
C GLY A 49 -1.64 5.04 8.87
N LYS A 50 -1.04 6.23 8.96
CA LYS A 50 -1.61 7.52 8.50
C LYS A 50 -0.56 8.36 7.78
N GLY A 51 -1.01 9.25 6.89
CA GLY A 51 -0.16 10.21 6.17
C GLY A 51 0.55 9.62 4.95
N GLY A 52 0.51 10.36 3.84
CA GLY A 52 1.03 9.94 2.52
C GLY A 52 0.33 8.71 1.92
N THR A 53 0.68 8.39 0.68
CA THR A 53 0.05 7.31 -0.09
C THR A 53 0.53 5.91 0.35
N ASN A 54 -0.42 4.96 0.33
CA ASN A 54 -0.30 3.58 0.83
C ASN A 54 0.45 3.41 2.18
N PRO A 55 0.01 4.08 3.28
CA PRO A 55 0.78 4.16 4.53
C PRO A 55 1.02 2.79 5.19
N ALA A 56 0.14 1.82 4.96
CA ALA A 56 0.29 0.44 5.41
C ALA A 56 1.48 -0.27 4.73
N LEU A 57 1.51 -0.23 3.40
CA LEU A 57 2.59 -0.78 2.57
C LEU A 57 3.91 -0.03 2.78
N ARG A 58 3.83 1.28 3.06
CA ARG A 58 4.98 2.12 3.43
C ARG A 58 5.57 1.71 4.80
N THR A 59 4.71 1.31 5.74
CA THR A 59 5.13 0.69 7.01
C THR A 59 5.73 -0.70 6.80
N PHE A 60 5.23 -1.48 5.84
CA PHE A 60 5.83 -2.75 5.43
C PHE A 60 7.27 -2.53 4.92
N TYR A 61 7.46 -1.61 3.96
CA TYR A 61 8.76 -1.21 3.40
C TYR A 61 9.81 -0.87 4.48
N TYR A 62 9.47 -0.01 5.44
CA TYR A 62 10.39 0.35 6.53
C TYR A 62 10.71 -0.80 7.50
N ARG A 63 9.83 -1.80 7.64
CA ARG A 63 10.13 -3.02 8.39
C ARG A 63 10.99 -4.00 7.59
N LEU A 64 10.85 -4.08 6.25
CA LEU A 64 11.73 -4.85 5.37
C LEU A 64 13.18 -4.35 5.42
N LEU A 65 13.39 -3.04 5.28
CA LEU A 65 14.70 -2.39 5.46
C LEU A 65 15.33 -2.72 6.81
N ARG A 66 14.51 -2.82 7.86
CA ARG A 66 14.95 -3.14 9.21
C ARG A 66 15.40 -4.60 9.36
N LEU A 67 14.75 -5.55 8.69
CA LEU A 67 15.19 -6.95 8.66
C LEU A 67 16.55 -7.11 7.96
N LEU A 68 16.77 -6.39 6.84
CA LEU A 68 18.09 -6.30 6.19
C LEU A 68 19.14 -5.70 7.15
N SER A 69 18.81 -4.57 7.80
CA SER A 69 19.70 -3.86 8.73
C SER A 69 20.06 -4.65 9.99
N LEU A 70 19.32 -5.72 10.30
CA LEU A 70 19.61 -6.65 11.39
C LEU A 70 20.31 -7.94 10.91
N SER A 71 20.65 -8.07 9.62
CA SER A 71 21.17 -9.31 9.03
C SER A 71 20.29 -10.54 9.31
N ILE A 72 18.97 -10.38 9.23
CA ILE A 72 18.00 -11.48 9.41
C ILE A 72 17.68 -12.11 8.05
N HIS A 73 17.42 -13.42 8.05
CA HIS A 73 16.90 -14.19 6.92
C HIS A 73 15.39 -14.47 7.13
N PRO A 74 14.49 -13.56 6.72
CA PRO A 74 13.06 -13.78 6.86
C PRO A 74 12.52 -14.71 5.76
N LEU A 75 11.53 -15.53 6.12
CA LEU A 75 10.67 -16.27 5.22
C LEU A 75 9.23 -15.83 5.48
N PHE A 76 8.66 -15.09 4.54
CA PHE A 76 7.31 -14.54 4.68
C PHE A 76 6.27 -15.62 4.36
N VAL A 77 5.54 -16.07 5.38
CA VAL A 77 4.50 -17.08 5.22
C VAL A 77 3.16 -16.39 5.06
N PHE A 78 2.55 -16.59 3.90
CA PHE A 78 1.17 -16.23 3.61
C PHE A 78 0.25 -17.41 3.91
N ASP A 79 -0.97 -17.10 4.29
CA ASP A 79 -2.08 -18.06 4.30
C ASP A 79 -2.35 -18.65 2.91
N GLY A 80 -3.04 -19.81 2.87
CA GLY A 80 -3.61 -20.38 1.65
C GLY A 80 -5.01 -20.98 1.85
N PRO A 81 -5.44 -21.87 0.93
CA PRO A 81 -6.87 -22.13 0.71
C PRO A 81 -7.58 -22.97 1.79
N ASN A 82 -6.87 -23.89 2.47
CA ASN A 82 -7.52 -24.86 3.36
C ASN A 82 -7.66 -24.36 4.81
N LYS A 83 -8.15 -23.12 4.99
CA LYS A 83 -8.44 -22.56 6.32
C LYS A 83 -9.70 -23.21 6.91
N PRO A 84 -9.80 -23.34 8.25
CA PRO A 84 -11.05 -23.60 8.93
C PRO A 84 -12.11 -22.55 8.53
N PRO A 85 -13.35 -22.95 8.20
CA PRO A 85 -14.34 -22.06 7.56
C PRO A 85 -14.82 -20.88 8.45
N PHE A 86 -14.49 -20.90 9.74
CA PHE A 86 -14.76 -19.82 10.68
C PHE A 86 -13.58 -19.64 11.64
N LYS A 87 -13.13 -18.38 11.83
CA LYS A 87 -12.14 -17.96 12.84
C LYS A 87 -12.65 -16.63 13.45
N ARG A 88 -12.62 -16.49 14.78
CA ARG A 88 -13.05 -15.30 15.55
C ARG A 88 -14.48 -14.82 15.26
N ASN A 89 -15.45 -15.74 15.19
CA ASN A 89 -16.86 -15.51 14.83
C ASN A 89 -17.09 -14.83 13.46
N LYS A 90 -16.09 -14.86 12.57
CA LYS A 90 -16.23 -14.48 11.16
C LYS A 90 -16.07 -15.73 10.29
N ARG A 91 -16.84 -15.80 9.20
CA ARG A 91 -16.59 -16.77 8.12
C ARG A 91 -15.28 -16.38 7.45
N THR A 92 -14.38 -17.33 7.22
CA THR A 92 -13.17 -17.07 6.41
C THR A 92 -13.59 -16.88 4.96
N GLY A 93 -13.12 -15.81 4.32
CA GLY A 93 -13.36 -15.57 2.90
C GLY A 93 -12.73 -16.66 2.02
N THR A 94 -13.28 -16.85 0.82
CA THR A 94 -12.60 -17.59 -0.25
C THR A 94 -11.29 -16.91 -0.61
N ASN A 95 -10.35 -17.68 -1.17
CA ASN A 95 -8.98 -17.23 -1.42
C ASN A 95 -8.95 -16.01 -2.37
N VAL A 96 -8.68 -14.84 -1.80
CA VAL A 96 -8.49 -13.58 -2.50
C VAL A 96 -7.34 -12.87 -1.82
N ALA A 97 -6.21 -12.74 -2.52
CA ALA A 97 -5.13 -11.87 -2.07
C ALA A 97 -5.65 -10.42 -2.11
N SER A 98 -5.71 -9.79 -0.94
CA SER A 98 -6.10 -8.37 -0.83
C SER A 98 -5.04 -7.47 -1.49
N ILE A 99 -5.36 -6.23 -1.91
CA ILE A 99 -4.36 -5.30 -2.49
C ILE A 99 -3.09 -5.20 -1.61
N PRO A 100 -3.18 -5.04 -0.26
CA PRO A 100 -2.00 -5.02 0.59
C PRO A 100 -1.19 -6.33 0.58
N GLU A 101 -1.83 -7.48 0.36
CA GLU A 101 -1.16 -8.78 0.25
C GLU A 101 -0.47 -8.97 -1.10
N PHE A 102 -1.13 -8.56 -2.19
CA PHE A 102 -0.54 -8.58 -3.53
C PHE A 102 0.67 -7.63 -3.61
N LEU A 103 0.50 -6.36 -3.21
CA LEU A 103 1.58 -5.37 -3.23
C LEU A 103 2.71 -5.74 -2.25
N ALA A 104 2.40 -6.41 -1.14
CA ALA A 104 3.44 -7.00 -0.28
C ALA A 104 4.22 -8.10 -1.00
N LYS A 105 3.57 -9.04 -1.69
CA LYS A 105 4.26 -10.10 -2.48
C LYS A 105 5.14 -9.49 -3.59
N GLN A 106 4.64 -8.48 -4.30
CA GLN A 106 5.43 -7.75 -5.29
C GLN A 106 6.65 -7.06 -4.64
N LEU A 107 6.45 -6.36 -3.52
CA LEU A 107 7.54 -5.67 -2.82
C LEU A 107 8.59 -6.65 -2.25
N LEU A 108 8.17 -7.79 -1.71
CA LEU A 108 9.08 -8.85 -1.26
C LEU A 108 9.95 -9.37 -2.42
N LYS A 109 9.36 -9.57 -3.60
CA LYS A 109 10.08 -9.97 -4.82
C LYS A 109 11.15 -8.95 -5.21
N GLN A 110 10.85 -7.66 -5.22
CA GLN A 110 11.85 -6.64 -5.57
C GLN A 110 12.93 -6.45 -4.48
N PHE A 111 12.62 -6.78 -3.22
CA PHE A 111 13.60 -6.87 -2.12
C PHE A 111 14.45 -8.15 -2.11
N GLY A 112 14.18 -9.12 -2.98
CA GLY A 112 14.85 -10.43 -2.97
C GLY A 112 14.47 -11.33 -1.79
N PHE A 113 13.38 -11.03 -1.06
CA PHE A 113 12.97 -11.82 0.10
C PHE A 113 12.11 -13.03 -0.31
N PRO A 114 12.43 -14.25 0.17
CA PRO A 114 11.62 -15.42 -0.11
C PRO A 114 10.30 -15.38 0.65
N PHE A 115 9.23 -15.82 -0.03
CA PHE A 115 7.93 -16.05 0.58
C PHE A 115 7.41 -17.45 0.27
N HIS A 116 6.43 -17.89 1.05
CA HIS A 116 5.80 -19.20 0.95
C HIS A 116 4.30 -19.08 1.20
N ILE A 117 3.51 -19.96 0.58
CA ILE A 117 2.05 -20.02 0.74
C ILE A 117 1.72 -21.31 1.50
N ALA A 118 1.22 -21.16 2.72
CA ALA A 118 0.78 -22.27 3.56
C ALA A 118 -0.39 -23.03 2.90
N PRO A 119 -0.52 -24.35 3.04
CA PRO A 119 -1.70 -25.07 2.56
C PRO A 119 -3.00 -24.64 3.24
N GLY A 120 -2.93 -24.20 4.50
CA GLY A 120 -4.03 -23.65 5.30
C GLY A 120 -3.62 -22.34 5.98
N GLU A 121 -3.36 -22.38 7.29
CA GLU A 121 -3.02 -21.19 8.08
C GLU A 121 -1.51 -20.94 8.20
N ALA A 122 -1.11 -19.68 8.03
CA ALA A 122 0.29 -19.24 8.12
C ALA A 122 0.95 -19.59 9.46
N GLU A 123 0.24 -19.43 10.59
CA GLU A 123 0.75 -19.72 11.93
C GLU A 123 1.13 -21.20 12.13
N ALA A 124 0.31 -22.11 11.59
CA ALA A 124 0.53 -23.55 11.68
C ALA A 124 1.70 -24.00 10.79
N GLU A 125 1.82 -23.39 9.62
CA GLU A 125 2.94 -23.61 8.71
C GLU A 125 4.25 -23.04 9.29
N CYS A 126 4.24 -21.84 9.88
CA CYS A 126 5.41 -21.27 10.56
C CYS A 126 5.96 -22.21 11.65
N ALA A 127 5.08 -22.79 12.46
CA ALA A 127 5.46 -23.78 13.47
C ALA A 127 6.06 -25.06 12.85
N LEU A 128 5.53 -25.54 11.72
CA LEU A 128 6.12 -26.66 10.97
C LEU A 128 7.52 -26.30 10.45
N LEU A 129 7.70 -25.12 9.84
CA LEU A 129 8.98 -24.68 9.28
C LEU A 129 10.09 -24.60 10.34
N GLN A 130 9.76 -24.19 11.57
CA GLN A 130 10.71 -24.20 12.70
C GLN A 130 11.03 -25.64 13.15
N ARG A 131 10.01 -26.47 13.34
CA ARG A 131 10.16 -27.89 13.72
C ARG A 131 11.02 -28.68 12.73
N GLU A 132 10.99 -28.32 11.45
CA GLU A 132 11.73 -28.95 10.35
C GLU A 132 13.10 -28.32 10.06
N GLY A 133 13.56 -27.40 10.91
CA GLY A 133 14.87 -26.77 10.84
C GLY A 133 15.07 -25.81 9.67
N ILE A 134 13.99 -25.34 9.04
CA ILE A 134 14.05 -24.36 7.94
C ILE A 134 14.31 -22.96 8.51
N VAL A 135 13.64 -22.63 9.63
CA VAL A 135 13.84 -21.38 10.39
C VAL A 135 14.23 -21.68 11.84
N ASP A 136 14.88 -20.73 12.51
CA ASP A 136 15.23 -20.83 13.93
C ASP A 136 14.07 -20.37 14.83
N VAL A 137 13.31 -19.38 14.39
CA VAL A 137 12.30 -18.64 15.16
C VAL A 137 11.06 -18.31 14.31
N VAL A 138 9.93 -18.12 14.98
CA VAL A 138 8.65 -17.68 14.38
C VAL A 138 8.29 -16.30 14.91
N LEU A 139 7.87 -15.36 14.07
CA LEU A 139 7.18 -14.11 14.47
C LEU A 139 5.69 -14.23 14.13
N SER A 140 4.85 -14.30 15.17
CA SER A 140 3.39 -14.11 15.07
C SER A 140 2.95 -13.15 16.16
N GLU A 141 1.85 -12.44 15.90
CA GLU A 141 1.22 -11.56 16.88
C GLU A 141 0.28 -12.31 17.85
N ASP A 142 0.19 -13.64 17.72
CA ASP A 142 -0.46 -14.57 18.65
C ASP A 142 0.44 -15.77 19.01
N VAL A 143 0.23 -16.33 20.21
CA VAL A 143 0.97 -17.51 20.70
C VAL A 143 0.35 -18.84 20.27
N ASP A 144 -0.63 -18.81 19.38
CA ASP A 144 -1.32 -20.01 18.88
C ASP A 144 -0.36 -20.90 18.06
N THR A 145 0.71 -20.30 17.51
CA THR A 145 1.93 -20.97 17.03
C THR A 145 2.50 -22.02 18.00
N LEU A 146 2.43 -21.82 19.32
CA LEU A 146 2.87 -22.82 20.32
C LEU A 146 1.93 -24.06 20.33
N MET A 147 0.63 -23.88 20.10
CA MET A 147 -0.32 -25.00 19.94
C MET A 147 -0.06 -25.79 18.64
N PHE A 148 0.48 -25.15 17.60
CA PHE A 148 0.95 -25.84 16.40
C PHE A 148 2.36 -26.46 16.55
N GLY A 149 2.99 -26.29 17.71
CA GLY A 149 4.28 -26.91 18.06
C GLY A 149 5.52 -26.04 17.75
N SER A 150 5.37 -24.72 17.66
CA SER A 150 6.50 -23.79 17.75
C SER A 150 7.23 -23.99 19.08
N ARG A 151 8.56 -23.99 19.05
CA ARG A 151 9.42 -24.01 20.24
C ARG A 151 9.74 -22.60 20.72
N VAL A 152 9.96 -21.66 19.80
CA VAL A 152 10.29 -20.26 20.11
C VAL A 152 9.50 -19.33 19.21
N THR A 153 8.55 -18.61 19.82
CA THR A 153 7.71 -17.60 19.17
C THR A 153 8.08 -16.21 19.67
N LEU A 154 8.39 -15.32 18.73
CA LEU A 154 8.55 -13.89 18.91
C LEU A 154 7.19 -13.21 18.66
N ARG A 155 6.90 -12.15 19.42
CA ARG A 155 5.63 -11.42 19.37
C ARG A 155 5.84 -9.93 19.62
N ASN A 156 4.94 -9.06 19.17
CA ASN A 156 4.87 -7.64 19.52
C ASN A 156 6.20 -6.93 19.16
N TRP A 157 6.56 -6.92 17.87
CA TRP A 157 7.74 -6.20 17.41
C TRP A 157 7.48 -4.68 17.45
N SER A 158 7.95 -4.03 18.50
CA SER A 158 7.55 -2.68 18.88
C SER A 158 8.67 -1.91 19.61
N PRO A 159 8.53 -0.59 19.81
CA PRO A 159 9.51 0.19 20.57
C PRO A 159 9.54 -0.26 22.03
N GLU A 160 10.73 -0.20 22.65
CA GLU A 160 10.87 -0.50 24.09
C GLU A 160 10.49 0.69 24.96
N GLN A 161 11.02 1.87 24.64
CA GLN A 161 10.69 3.11 25.33
C GLN A 161 9.49 3.78 24.68
N LYS A 162 8.49 4.18 25.49
CA LYS A 162 7.28 4.89 25.02
C LYS A 162 7.56 6.26 24.38
N SER A 163 8.75 6.81 24.58
CA SER A 163 9.28 8.02 23.93
C SER A 163 9.73 7.78 22.49
N SER A 164 9.98 6.52 22.10
CA SER A 164 10.45 6.14 20.77
C SER A 164 9.33 5.53 19.93
N LYS A 165 9.34 5.84 18.63
CA LYS A 165 8.49 5.19 17.61
C LYS A 165 9.20 4.03 16.88
N VAL A 166 10.47 3.80 17.20
CA VAL A 166 11.38 2.89 16.48
C VAL A 166 11.25 1.45 17.04
N PRO A 167 10.68 0.48 16.30
CA PRO A 167 10.53 -0.88 16.80
C PRO A 167 11.87 -1.63 16.87
N THR A 168 12.32 -1.95 18.08
CA THR A 168 13.60 -2.63 18.35
C THR A 168 13.46 -3.95 19.11
N HIS A 169 12.41 -4.12 19.92
CA HIS A 169 12.26 -5.25 20.82
C HIS A 169 11.06 -6.15 20.48
N VAL A 170 11.16 -7.41 20.89
CA VAL A 170 10.13 -8.46 20.79
C VAL A 170 9.91 -9.12 22.15
N ASN A 171 8.71 -9.63 22.37
CA ASN A 171 8.40 -10.54 23.47
C ASN A 171 8.67 -11.98 23.01
N VAL A 172 9.59 -12.67 23.68
CA VAL A 172 10.03 -14.03 23.36
C VAL A 172 9.30 -15.02 24.25
N TYR A 173 8.61 -15.97 23.63
CA TYR A 173 7.94 -17.10 24.26
C TYR A 173 8.65 -18.39 23.85
N ASP A 174 9.14 -19.12 24.85
CA ASP A 174 9.85 -20.39 24.68
C ASP A 174 9.00 -21.50 25.31
N ALA A 175 8.74 -22.57 24.56
CA ALA A 175 7.85 -23.66 24.97
C ALA A 175 8.41 -24.46 26.17
N ASP A 176 9.74 -24.65 26.23
CA ASP A 176 10.39 -25.37 27.33
C ASP A 176 10.34 -24.51 28.60
N LYS A 177 10.59 -23.19 28.50
CA LYS A 177 10.40 -22.23 29.61
C LYS A 177 8.95 -22.14 30.05
N THR A 178 7.98 -22.16 29.11
CA THR A 178 6.54 -22.06 29.41
C THR A 178 6.08 -23.28 30.23
N LYS A 179 6.52 -24.48 29.82
CA LYS A 179 6.25 -25.75 30.51
C LYS A 179 6.96 -25.88 31.86
N ALA A 180 8.21 -25.43 31.96
CA ALA A 180 8.98 -25.46 33.21
C ALA A 180 8.62 -24.33 34.19
N GLY A 181 8.01 -23.25 33.70
CA GLY A 181 7.62 -22.08 34.49
C GLY A 181 6.31 -22.26 35.27
N PRO A 182 5.85 -21.22 35.99
CA PRO A 182 4.64 -21.29 36.83
C PRO A 182 3.35 -21.64 36.08
N SER A 183 3.35 -21.48 34.75
CA SER A 183 2.21 -21.83 33.90
C SER A 183 2.00 -23.34 33.80
N GLY A 184 3.05 -24.15 33.86
CA GLY A 184 3.02 -25.60 33.66
C GLY A 184 2.44 -26.07 32.32
N LEU A 185 2.15 -25.17 31.36
CA LEU A 185 1.47 -25.50 30.12
C LEU A 185 2.45 -26.02 29.06
N ASP A 186 2.11 -27.17 28.48
CA ASP A 186 2.65 -27.63 27.21
C ASP A 186 1.62 -27.42 26.08
N ARG A 187 1.98 -27.85 24.86
CA ARG A 187 1.13 -27.75 23.66
C ARG A 187 -0.27 -28.33 23.91
N GLU A 188 -0.34 -29.56 24.41
CA GLU A 188 -1.59 -30.27 24.66
C GLU A 188 -2.40 -29.61 25.80
N GLY A 189 -1.73 -29.03 26.80
CA GLY A 189 -2.34 -28.16 27.80
C GLY A 189 -2.93 -26.87 27.22
N MET A 190 -2.19 -26.15 26.37
CA MET A 190 -2.67 -24.93 25.71
C MET A 190 -3.88 -25.19 24.80
N ILE A 191 -3.89 -26.31 24.07
CA ILE A 191 -5.03 -26.73 23.25
C ILE A 191 -6.28 -26.97 24.12
N LEU A 192 -6.13 -27.58 25.29
CA LEU A 192 -7.26 -27.71 26.23
C LEU A 192 -7.73 -26.34 26.73
N VAL A 193 -6.83 -25.40 27.02
CA VAL A 193 -7.21 -24.04 27.44
C VAL A 193 -7.99 -23.33 26.33
N ALA A 194 -7.54 -23.42 25.08
CA ALA A 194 -8.25 -22.86 23.92
C ALA A 194 -9.67 -23.42 23.76
N LEU A 195 -9.85 -24.73 23.98
CA LEU A 195 -11.16 -25.39 23.92
C LEU A 195 -12.06 -25.04 25.12
N MET A 196 -11.49 -24.94 26.33
CA MET A 196 -12.28 -24.74 27.56
C MET A 196 -12.63 -23.28 27.84
N SER A 197 -11.72 -22.31 27.64
CA SER A 197 -11.94 -20.90 28.02
C SER A 197 -12.07 -19.92 26.86
N GLY A 198 -12.22 -20.42 25.65
CA GLY A 198 -12.37 -19.62 24.44
C GLY A 198 -11.04 -19.41 23.70
N GLY A 199 -11.06 -19.81 22.43
CA GLY A 199 -9.93 -19.71 21.49
C GLY A 199 -10.41 -19.31 20.09
N ASP A 200 -9.50 -19.27 19.14
CA ASP A 200 -9.74 -18.59 17.86
C ASP A 200 -10.82 -19.26 16.98
N TYR A 201 -11.01 -20.57 17.07
CA TYR A 201 -12.08 -21.31 16.38
C TYR A 201 -13.39 -21.43 17.18
N LEU A 202 -13.32 -21.24 18.50
CA LEU A 202 -14.46 -21.35 19.42
C LEU A 202 -14.34 -20.27 20.51
N PRO A 203 -14.77 -19.02 20.25
CA PRO A 203 -14.55 -17.93 21.19
C PRO A 203 -15.30 -18.05 22.52
N GLU A 204 -16.36 -18.87 22.57
CA GLU A 204 -17.21 -19.04 23.75
C GLU A 204 -16.71 -20.10 24.75
N GLY A 205 -15.95 -21.09 24.28
CA GLY A 205 -15.44 -22.20 25.10
C GLY A 205 -16.56 -22.98 25.82
N ILE A 206 -16.32 -23.33 27.09
CA ILE A 206 -17.35 -23.82 28.01
C ILE A 206 -17.94 -22.62 28.76
N PRO A 207 -19.27 -22.38 28.74
CA PRO A 207 -19.90 -21.25 29.42
C PRO A 207 -19.52 -21.15 30.90
N GLY A 208 -18.93 -20.01 31.28
CA GLY A 208 -18.46 -19.74 32.65
C GLY A 208 -17.10 -20.35 33.02
N CYS A 209 -16.41 -21.03 32.09
CA CYS A 209 -15.04 -21.48 32.30
C CYS A 209 -14.03 -20.38 31.91
N GLY A 210 -13.23 -19.94 32.89
CA GLY A 210 -12.13 -19.00 32.65
C GLY A 210 -10.78 -19.71 32.48
N PRO A 211 -9.76 -19.03 31.89
CA PRO A 211 -8.46 -19.64 31.59
C PRO A 211 -7.80 -20.28 32.82
N LYS A 212 -8.02 -19.75 34.03
CA LYS A 212 -7.50 -20.32 35.28
C LYS A 212 -8.00 -21.74 35.57
N THR A 213 -9.30 -21.97 35.39
CA THR A 213 -9.91 -23.30 35.60
C THR A 213 -9.50 -24.26 34.48
N ALA A 214 -9.32 -23.75 33.27
CA ALA A 214 -8.79 -24.55 32.17
C ALA A 214 -7.29 -24.91 32.36
N CYS A 215 -6.48 -24.01 32.92
CA CYS A 215 -5.09 -24.30 33.29
C CYS A 215 -5.03 -25.35 34.43
N GLU A 216 -5.89 -25.24 35.44
CA GLU A 216 -6.01 -26.27 36.50
C GLU A 216 -6.39 -27.66 35.92
N ALA A 217 -7.23 -27.72 34.87
CA ALA A 217 -7.50 -28.95 34.13
C ALA A 217 -6.30 -29.43 33.29
N ALA A 218 -5.54 -28.51 32.68
CA ALA A 218 -4.32 -28.85 31.94
C ALA A 218 -3.23 -29.43 32.87
N HIS A 219 -3.01 -28.85 34.06
CA HIS A 219 -2.11 -29.37 35.10
C HIS A 219 -2.49 -30.78 35.56
N ALA A 220 -3.79 -31.08 35.62
CA ALA A 220 -4.32 -32.40 35.91
C ALA A 220 -4.23 -33.39 34.73
N GLY A 221 -3.47 -33.06 33.68
CA GLY A 221 -3.18 -33.95 32.55
C GLY A 221 -4.35 -34.16 31.58
N PHE A 222 -5.48 -33.45 31.73
CA PHE A 222 -6.64 -33.65 30.86
C PHE A 222 -6.31 -33.32 29.39
N GLY A 223 -5.43 -32.36 29.11
CA GLY A 223 -5.04 -31.99 27.74
C GLY A 223 -4.24 -33.09 27.04
N GLN A 224 -3.25 -33.65 27.74
CA GLN A 224 -2.46 -34.79 27.27
C GLN A 224 -3.35 -36.04 27.07
N ARG A 225 -4.28 -36.31 28.00
CA ARG A 225 -5.28 -37.38 27.82
C ARG A 225 -6.13 -37.13 26.57
N LEU A 226 -6.72 -35.94 26.42
CA LEU A 226 -7.55 -35.58 25.26
C LEU A 226 -6.83 -35.79 23.93
N CYS A 227 -5.59 -35.28 23.81
CA CYS A 227 -4.83 -35.32 22.56
C CYS A 227 -4.28 -36.72 22.22
N SER A 228 -4.29 -37.66 23.17
CA SER A 228 -3.93 -39.07 22.93
C SER A 228 -5.10 -39.96 22.48
N ILE A 229 -6.35 -39.49 22.63
CA ILE A 229 -7.54 -40.22 22.21
C ILE A 229 -7.69 -40.14 20.68
N LYS A 230 -7.98 -41.28 20.04
CA LYS A 230 -8.16 -41.34 18.58
C LYS A 230 -9.47 -40.65 18.17
N LYS A 231 -9.44 -39.85 17.09
CA LYS A 231 -10.60 -39.07 16.58
C LYS A 231 -11.90 -39.87 16.34
N LYS A 232 -11.81 -41.20 16.19
CA LYS A 232 -12.96 -42.11 15.97
C LYS A 232 -13.44 -42.84 17.24
N ASP A 233 -12.76 -42.67 18.37
CA ASP A 233 -13.06 -43.35 19.63
C ASP A 233 -14.02 -42.52 20.48
N THR A 234 -15.31 -42.59 20.15
CA THR A 234 -16.36 -41.84 20.84
C THR A 234 -16.58 -42.31 22.27
N VAL A 235 -16.17 -43.53 22.62
CA VAL A 235 -16.28 -44.06 23.98
C VAL A 235 -15.23 -43.42 24.88
N ALA A 236 -13.95 -43.46 24.48
CA ALA A 236 -12.87 -42.84 25.25
C ALA A 236 -13.04 -41.30 25.38
N LEU A 237 -13.59 -40.63 24.35
CA LEU A 237 -13.94 -39.20 24.42
C LEU A 237 -15.06 -38.92 25.44
N GLN A 238 -16.09 -39.77 25.50
CA GLN A 238 -17.18 -39.63 26.47
C GLN A 238 -16.70 -39.92 27.90
N GLU A 239 -15.91 -40.98 28.11
CA GLU A 239 -15.29 -41.30 29.40
C GLU A 239 -14.44 -40.13 29.90
N TRP A 240 -13.56 -39.57 29.05
CA TRP A 240 -12.73 -38.40 29.37
C TRP A 240 -13.58 -37.16 29.76
N ARG A 241 -14.70 -36.94 29.05
CA ARG A 241 -15.61 -35.82 29.31
C ARG A 241 -16.35 -36.00 30.64
N GLU A 242 -16.83 -37.21 30.94
CA GLU A 242 -17.48 -37.54 32.20
C GLU A 242 -16.52 -37.41 33.39
N ASP A 243 -15.26 -37.84 33.21
CA ASP A 243 -14.16 -37.62 34.15
C ASP A 243 -13.94 -36.14 34.47
N LEU A 244 -13.91 -35.29 33.44
CA LEU A 244 -13.73 -33.83 33.57
C LEU A 244 -14.94 -33.19 34.24
N ALA A 245 -16.16 -33.58 33.87
CA ALA A 245 -17.40 -33.12 34.48
C ALA A 245 -17.51 -33.54 35.96
N ARG A 246 -17.07 -34.75 36.29
CA ARG A 246 -17.00 -35.28 37.67
C ARG A 246 -16.03 -34.46 38.50
N GLU A 247 -14.77 -34.33 38.09
CA GLU A 247 -13.76 -33.60 38.87
C GLU A 247 -14.08 -32.09 38.99
N LEU A 248 -14.64 -31.45 37.95
CA LEU A 248 -15.13 -30.07 38.08
C LEU A 248 -16.26 -29.94 39.11
N ARG A 249 -17.18 -30.92 39.18
CA ARG A 249 -18.31 -30.91 40.11
C ARG A 249 -17.91 -31.26 41.54
N THR A 250 -17.10 -32.30 41.73
CA THR A 250 -16.80 -32.89 43.05
C THR A 250 -15.42 -32.56 43.58
N ASN A 251 -14.44 -32.32 42.70
CA ASN A 251 -13.03 -32.07 43.01
C ASN A 251 -12.44 -33.10 43.98
N GLU A 252 -12.71 -34.39 43.72
CA GLU A 252 -12.24 -35.53 44.51
C GLU A 252 -10.71 -35.62 44.49
N SER A 253 -10.12 -35.49 43.30
CA SER A 253 -8.68 -35.54 43.08
C SER A 253 -7.94 -34.24 43.44
N LYS A 254 -8.68 -33.21 43.90
CA LYS A 254 -8.17 -31.87 44.29
C LYS A 254 -7.42 -31.11 43.18
N PHE A 255 -7.74 -31.40 41.93
CA PHE A 255 -7.16 -30.72 40.76
C PHE A 255 -7.49 -29.22 40.69
N PHE A 256 -8.67 -28.82 41.15
CA PHE A 256 -9.16 -27.45 41.11
C PHE A 256 -9.03 -26.75 42.47
N LYS A 257 -8.88 -25.41 42.48
CA LYS A 257 -8.84 -24.63 43.72
C LYS A 257 -10.17 -24.62 44.50
N ARG A 258 -11.29 -24.94 43.84
CA ARG A 258 -12.63 -25.06 44.43
C ARG A 258 -13.50 -26.01 43.60
N LYS A 259 -14.70 -26.35 44.10
CA LYS A 259 -15.71 -27.06 43.29
C LYS A 259 -16.39 -26.08 42.33
N HIS A 260 -16.63 -26.52 41.10
CA HIS A 260 -17.24 -25.77 40.00
C HIS A 260 -18.64 -26.31 39.63
N GLY A 261 -19.44 -26.73 40.61
CA GLY A 261 -20.74 -27.39 40.40
C GLY A 261 -21.84 -26.57 39.68
N ALA A 262 -21.60 -25.29 39.36
CA ALA A 262 -22.47 -24.45 38.53
C ALA A 262 -22.01 -24.36 37.05
N LEU A 263 -20.86 -24.94 36.71
CA LEU A 263 -20.27 -24.96 35.37
C LEU A 263 -20.73 -26.24 34.66
N SER A 264 -21.50 -26.10 33.58
CA SER A 264 -22.02 -27.21 32.78
C SER A 264 -21.18 -27.38 31.51
N ILE A 265 -20.84 -28.63 31.17
CA ILE A 265 -20.09 -28.95 29.94
C ILE A 265 -21.09 -29.22 28.80
N PRO A 266 -21.10 -28.43 27.70
CA PRO A 266 -21.99 -28.61 26.55
C PRO A 266 -22.02 -30.03 26.00
N GLU A 267 -23.14 -30.44 25.41
CA GLU A 267 -23.32 -31.81 24.90
C GLU A 267 -22.41 -32.16 23.71
N ASP A 268 -21.95 -31.16 22.96
CA ASP A 268 -21.02 -31.30 21.85
C ASP A 268 -19.54 -31.08 22.23
N PHE A 269 -19.23 -30.85 23.52
CA PHE A 269 -17.86 -30.73 24.01
C PHE A 269 -17.27 -32.10 24.41
N PRO A 270 -16.03 -32.44 24.04
CA PRO A 270 -15.07 -31.64 23.28
C PRO A 270 -15.35 -31.67 21.78
N ARG A 271 -15.31 -30.51 21.12
CA ARG A 271 -15.56 -30.39 19.68
C ARG A 271 -14.42 -31.00 18.86
N VAL A 272 -14.64 -32.23 18.38
CA VAL A 272 -13.64 -33.11 17.76
C VAL A 272 -13.18 -32.60 16.37
N ASP A 273 -14.03 -31.83 15.68
CA ASP A 273 -13.68 -31.01 14.52
C ASP A 273 -12.68 -29.90 14.90
N ILE A 274 -12.99 -29.12 15.94
CA ILE A 274 -12.15 -27.99 16.38
C ILE A 274 -10.82 -28.47 16.99
N LEU A 275 -10.83 -29.55 17.77
CA LEU A 275 -9.61 -30.22 18.25
C LEU A 275 -8.71 -30.65 17.09
N SER A 276 -9.28 -31.04 15.94
CA SER A 276 -8.47 -31.43 14.78
C SER A 276 -7.78 -30.27 14.08
N TYR A 277 -8.27 -29.02 14.18
CA TYR A 277 -7.55 -27.86 13.62
C TYR A 277 -6.22 -27.59 14.35
N TYR A 278 -6.18 -27.72 15.69
CA TYR A 278 -4.92 -27.57 16.44
C TYR A 278 -4.00 -28.79 16.39
N THR A 279 -4.58 -30.00 16.43
CA THR A 279 -3.78 -31.24 16.49
C THR A 279 -3.27 -31.69 15.13
N ASN A 280 -4.05 -31.46 14.05
CA ASN A 280 -3.79 -31.89 12.68
C ASN A 280 -4.13 -30.75 11.67
N PRO A 281 -3.48 -29.57 11.75
CA PRO A 281 -3.70 -28.46 10.83
C PRO A 281 -3.32 -28.80 9.38
N ALA A 282 -3.88 -28.06 8.41
CA ALA A 282 -3.51 -28.14 7.01
C ALA A 282 -2.15 -27.44 6.77
N ILE A 283 -1.08 -28.23 6.74
CA ILE A 283 0.33 -27.82 6.63
C ILE A 283 1.05 -28.60 5.52
N SER A 284 2.25 -28.16 5.11
CA SER A 284 2.98 -28.78 4.00
C SER A 284 3.28 -30.26 4.19
N SER A 285 3.14 -31.04 3.10
CA SER A 285 3.63 -32.41 3.03
C SER A 285 5.16 -32.47 3.02
N ARG A 286 5.74 -33.64 3.28
CA ARG A 286 7.20 -33.83 3.25
C ARG A 286 7.80 -33.40 1.90
N ASP A 287 7.18 -33.79 0.79
CA ASP A 287 7.65 -33.42 -0.55
C ASP A 287 7.51 -31.92 -0.83
N GLY A 288 6.50 -31.27 -0.25
CA GLY A 288 6.36 -29.81 -0.25
C GLY A 288 7.50 -29.11 0.49
N LEU A 289 7.86 -29.61 1.67
CA LEU A 289 8.99 -29.10 2.46
C LEU A 289 10.34 -29.33 1.78
N GLU A 290 10.59 -30.50 1.20
CA GLU A 290 11.85 -30.76 0.47
C GLU A 290 11.92 -29.97 -0.85
N ARG A 291 10.77 -29.67 -1.50
CA ARG A 291 10.71 -28.71 -2.61
C ARG A 291 11.01 -27.28 -2.16
N LEU A 292 10.43 -26.84 -1.04
CA LEU A 292 10.73 -25.54 -0.45
C LEU A 292 12.22 -25.42 -0.12
N LYS A 293 12.80 -26.41 0.60
CA LYS A 293 14.23 -26.45 0.96
C LYS A 293 15.16 -26.36 -0.26
N ARG A 294 14.81 -26.94 -1.41
CA ARG A 294 15.59 -26.83 -2.67
C ARG A 294 15.45 -25.48 -3.37
N ASN A 295 14.31 -24.81 -3.22
CA ASN A 295 14.01 -23.56 -3.93
C ASN A 295 14.28 -22.31 -3.08
N LEU A 296 14.54 -22.45 -1.78
CA LEU A 296 14.66 -21.37 -0.82
C LEU A 296 16.04 -20.69 -0.85
N HIS A 297 16.13 -19.65 -1.68
CA HIS A 297 17.29 -18.78 -1.79
C HIS A 297 17.12 -17.56 -0.85
N TRP A 298 17.99 -17.45 0.16
CA TRP A 298 17.86 -16.42 1.21
C TRP A 298 18.39 -15.05 0.81
N ASP A 299 19.48 -15.02 0.03
CA ASP A 299 20.23 -13.81 -0.30
C ASP A 299 20.15 -13.51 -1.80
N GLN A 300 18.93 -13.48 -2.33
CA GLN A 300 18.67 -13.00 -3.68
C GLN A 300 18.98 -11.50 -3.77
N ASP A 301 19.28 -11.01 -4.98
CA ASP A 301 19.61 -9.60 -5.19
C ASP A 301 18.37 -8.72 -5.33
N LEU A 302 18.53 -7.46 -4.91
CA LEU A 302 17.47 -6.46 -4.98
C LEU A 302 17.37 -5.91 -6.40
N ASN A 303 16.15 -5.83 -6.91
CA ASN A 303 15.88 -5.26 -8.22
C ASN A 303 15.76 -3.74 -8.12
N PHE A 304 16.90 -3.03 -8.17
CA PHE A 304 16.94 -1.57 -7.95
C PHE A 304 15.98 -0.78 -8.86
N PRO A 305 15.91 -0.99 -10.20
CA PRO A 305 14.96 -0.28 -11.05
C PRO A 305 13.50 -0.54 -10.67
N GLU A 306 13.10 -1.81 -10.50
CA GLU A 306 11.72 -2.13 -10.13
C GLU A 306 11.35 -1.64 -8.74
N LEU A 307 12.27 -1.69 -7.77
CA LEU A 307 12.05 -1.18 -6.42
C LEU A 307 11.97 0.36 -6.42
N ARG A 308 12.75 1.02 -7.29
CA ARG A 308 12.69 2.47 -7.53
C ARG A 308 11.33 2.87 -8.12
N THR A 309 10.86 2.20 -9.19
CA THR A 309 9.54 2.40 -9.79
C THR A 309 8.43 2.14 -8.78
N PHE A 310 8.50 1.02 -8.03
CA PHE A 310 7.52 0.68 -7.00
C PHE A 310 7.39 1.78 -5.93
N THR A 311 8.50 2.41 -5.51
CA THR A 311 8.41 3.53 -4.54
C THR A 311 7.90 4.84 -5.14
N ALA A 312 8.03 5.06 -6.45
CA ALA A 312 7.32 6.15 -7.14
C ALA A 312 5.81 5.86 -7.15
N ASP A 313 5.39 4.73 -7.73
CA ASP A 313 3.98 4.32 -7.88
C ASP A 313 3.23 4.18 -6.55
N ALA A 314 3.87 3.57 -5.54
CA ALA A 314 3.19 3.20 -4.31
C ALA A 314 3.27 4.26 -3.21
N PHE A 315 4.33 5.09 -3.17
CA PHE A 315 4.59 6.04 -2.09
C PHE A 315 4.79 7.49 -2.57
N GLU A 316 4.57 7.77 -3.87
CA GLU A 316 4.77 9.08 -4.51
C GLU A 316 6.21 9.62 -4.38
N TRP A 317 7.21 8.73 -4.30
CA TRP A 317 8.62 9.13 -4.33
C TRP A 317 9.08 9.37 -5.78
N VAL A 318 8.43 10.28 -6.49
CA VAL A 318 8.79 10.70 -7.84
C VAL A 318 10.02 11.63 -7.84
N LYS A 319 10.65 11.80 -9.01
CA LYS A 319 11.71 12.79 -9.28
C LYS A 319 12.98 12.63 -8.41
N VAL A 320 13.95 13.53 -8.64
CA VAL A 320 15.24 13.57 -7.92
C VAL A 320 15.08 13.59 -6.39
N SER A 321 14.09 14.28 -5.84
CA SER A 321 13.80 14.28 -4.39
C SER A 321 13.34 12.90 -3.88
N GLY A 322 12.48 12.20 -4.63
CA GLY A 322 12.08 10.83 -4.35
C GLY A 322 13.23 9.84 -4.43
N ALA A 323 14.08 9.94 -5.45
CA ALA A 323 15.28 9.11 -5.58
C ALA A 323 16.30 9.33 -4.45
N LYS A 324 16.51 10.58 -4.03
CA LYS A 324 17.31 10.94 -2.84
C LYS A 324 16.76 10.32 -1.56
N LYS A 325 15.44 10.40 -1.35
CA LYS A 325 14.71 9.79 -0.22
C LYS A 325 14.82 8.26 -0.23
N PHE A 326 14.76 7.64 -1.42
CA PHE A 326 14.98 6.21 -1.61
C PHE A 326 16.39 5.78 -1.18
N ILE A 327 17.44 6.47 -1.65
CA ILE A 327 18.84 6.17 -1.31
C ILE A 327 19.08 6.30 0.20
N ARG A 328 18.63 7.41 0.83
CA ARG A 328 18.75 7.64 2.28
C ARG A 328 18.22 6.48 3.12
N ASN A 329 17.12 5.88 2.66
CA ASN A 329 16.43 4.81 3.37
C ASN A 329 17.07 3.43 3.11
N LEU A 330 17.55 3.18 1.88
CA LEU A 330 18.04 1.86 1.46
C LEU A 330 19.54 1.64 1.75
N ALA A 331 20.39 2.67 1.59
CA ALA A 331 21.84 2.52 1.67
C ALA A 331 22.36 2.00 3.03
N PRO A 332 21.83 2.42 4.21
CA PRO A 332 22.24 1.87 5.51
C PRO A 332 21.97 0.37 5.63
N ALA A 333 20.82 -0.10 5.12
CA ALA A 333 20.41 -1.50 5.16
C ALA A 333 21.28 -2.37 4.23
N LEU A 334 21.62 -1.84 3.05
CA LEU A 334 22.50 -2.52 2.09
C LEU A 334 23.96 -2.57 2.55
N LEU A 335 24.48 -1.56 3.25
CA LEU A 335 25.83 -1.65 3.83
C LEU A 335 25.94 -2.84 4.78
N VAL A 336 24.94 -3.07 5.62
CA VAL A 336 24.89 -4.23 6.52
C VAL A 336 24.80 -5.54 5.73
N ARG A 337 23.92 -5.65 4.72
CA ARG A 337 23.84 -6.82 3.82
C ARG A 337 25.19 -7.12 3.18
N ASN A 338 25.85 -6.10 2.62
CA ASN A 338 27.08 -6.24 1.85
C ASN A 338 28.29 -6.60 2.72
N LEU A 339 28.43 -6.00 3.91
CA LEU A 339 29.44 -6.40 4.90
C LEU A 339 29.27 -7.88 5.28
N ARG A 340 28.05 -8.29 5.62
CA ARG A 340 27.74 -9.69 5.96
C ARG A 340 28.02 -10.64 4.79
N MET A 341 27.63 -10.30 3.56
CA MET A 341 27.92 -11.10 2.36
C MET A 341 29.43 -11.24 2.13
N ARG A 342 30.21 -10.16 2.28
CA ARG A 342 31.67 -10.20 2.15
C ARG A 342 32.30 -11.11 3.21
N GLY A 343 31.81 -11.05 4.45
CA GLY A 343 32.27 -11.94 5.53
C GLY A 343 31.96 -13.42 5.27
N GLN A 344 30.81 -13.73 4.68
CA GLN A 344 30.48 -15.09 4.26
C GLN A 344 31.36 -15.56 3.09
N ALA A 345 31.54 -14.73 2.06
CA ALA A 345 32.44 -15.03 0.93
C ALA A 345 33.90 -15.24 1.39
N ALA A 346 34.36 -14.51 2.42
CA ALA A 346 35.65 -14.73 3.05
C ALA A 346 35.74 -16.11 3.74
N ALA A 347 34.70 -16.49 4.50
CA ALA A 347 34.63 -17.79 5.17
C ALA A 347 34.49 -18.98 4.21
N GLU A 348 33.91 -18.76 3.03
CA GLU A 348 33.80 -19.74 1.94
C GLU A 348 35.06 -19.81 1.04
N GLY A 349 36.07 -18.94 1.27
CA GLY A 349 37.32 -18.90 0.49
C GLY A 349 37.17 -18.31 -0.91
N ALA A 350 36.13 -17.49 -1.14
CA ALA A 350 35.80 -16.90 -2.45
C ALA A 350 36.39 -15.49 -2.67
N LEU A 351 37.14 -14.94 -1.70
CA LEU A 351 37.85 -13.66 -1.83
C LEU A 351 39.35 -13.85 -2.06
N SER A 352 40.02 -12.80 -2.54
CA SER A 352 41.49 -12.77 -2.65
C SER A 352 42.15 -12.83 -1.28
N GLU A 353 43.27 -13.55 -1.18
CA GLU A 353 44.16 -13.54 0.00
C GLU A 353 45.15 -12.35 0.00
N ASP A 354 45.24 -11.60 -1.11
CA ASP A 354 46.13 -10.45 -1.27
C ASP A 354 45.70 -9.24 -0.40
N PRO A 355 46.48 -8.81 0.61
CA PRO A 355 46.07 -7.76 1.54
C PRO A 355 45.71 -6.43 0.86
N ASP A 356 46.43 -6.03 -0.18
CA ASP A 356 46.19 -4.77 -0.89
C ASP A 356 44.83 -4.78 -1.62
N ALA A 357 44.47 -5.93 -2.20
CA ALA A 357 43.14 -6.16 -2.79
C ALA A 357 42.05 -6.25 -1.72
N VAL A 358 42.32 -6.88 -0.57
CA VAL A 358 41.38 -6.96 0.55
C VAL A 358 41.08 -5.56 1.11
N GLU A 359 42.10 -4.70 1.32
CA GLU A 359 41.92 -3.31 1.76
C GLU A 359 41.13 -2.49 0.72
N ALA A 360 41.45 -2.62 -0.58
CA ALA A 360 40.73 -1.92 -1.65
C ALA A 360 39.24 -2.29 -1.74
N GLU A 361 38.87 -3.56 -1.49
CA GLU A 361 37.46 -3.98 -1.42
C GLU A 361 36.77 -3.54 -0.12
N GLU A 362 37.48 -3.48 1.01
CA GLU A 362 36.91 -2.94 2.26
C GLU A 362 36.62 -1.44 2.16
N ALA A 363 37.51 -0.68 1.54
CA ALA A 363 37.41 0.78 1.41
C ALA A 363 36.15 1.24 0.65
N LYS A 364 35.58 0.38 -0.23
CA LYS A 364 34.31 0.63 -0.92
C LYS A 364 33.09 0.63 0.02
N LEU A 365 33.16 -0.13 1.11
CA LEU A 365 32.08 -0.26 2.10
C LEU A 365 32.34 0.57 3.36
N VAL A 366 33.60 0.68 3.79
CA VAL A 366 34.03 1.33 5.03
C VAL A 366 35.09 2.38 4.73
N THR A 367 34.67 3.64 4.61
CA THR A 367 35.58 4.78 4.44
C THR A 367 36.25 5.22 5.75
N GLY A 368 35.75 4.72 6.90
CA GLY A 368 36.37 4.93 8.19
C GLY A 368 35.51 4.48 9.37
N ILE A 369 36.14 4.39 10.55
CA ILE A 369 35.49 4.03 11.82
C ILE A 369 35.75 5.14 12.84
N HIS A 370 34.69 5.67 13.46
CA HIS A 370 34.75 6.88 14.29
C HIS A 370 34.56 6.65 15.79
N GLY A 371 33.97 5.54 16.20
CA GLY A 371 33.67 5.26 17.61
C GLY A 371 33.14 3.85 17.83
N LYS A 372 32.99 3.47 19.10
CA LYS A 372 32.37 2.23 19.55
C LYS A 372 31.39 2.54 20.69
N ARG A 373 30.20 1.94 20.67
CA ARG A 373 29.20 2.04 21.75
C ARG A 373 28.66 0.68 22.14
N GLN A 374 27.90 0.68 23.24
CA GLN A 374 26.92 -0.33 23.60
C GLN A 374 25.68 0.46 24.03
N HIS A 375 24.50 0.16 23.46
CA HIS A 375 23.30 0.99 23.67
C HIS A 375 22.14 0.18 24.27
N PRO A 376 21.33 0.73 25.20
CA PRO A 376 20.25 -0.05 25.82
C PRO A 376 19.16 -0.52 24.84
N SER A 377 18.97 0.15 23.70
CA SER A 377 18.01 -0.28 22.67
C SER A 377 18.43 -1.54 21.89
N THR A 378 19.71 -1.93 21.99
CA THR A 378 20.31 -3.11 21.39
C THR A 378 20.71 -4.14 22.47
N ASP A 379 20.12 -4.06 23.67
CA ASP A 379 20.50 -4.85 24.86
C ASP A 379 21.99 -4.74 25.23
N ASN A 380 22.63 -3.62 24.88
CA ASN A 380 24.07 -3.36 25.04
C ASN A 380 24.97 -4.21 24.12
N THR A 381 24.44 -4.69 22.99
CA THR A 381 25.24 -5.32 21.92
C THR A 381 26.29 -4.32 21.41
N PRO A 382 27.57 -4.72 21.20
CA PRO A 382 28.60 -3.79 20.72
C PRO A 382 28.37 -3.29 19.28
N GLU A 383 28.56 -1.99 19.08
CA GLU A 383 28.38 -1.31 17.77
C GLU A 383 29.58 -0.41 17.45
N LEU A 384 29.94 -0.30 16.17
CA LEU A 384 30.95 0.61 15.63
C LEU A 384 30.29 1.70 14.78
N ARG A 385 30.79 2.95 14.85
CA ARG A 385 30.30 4.07 14.03
C ARG A 385 31.05 4.07 12.70
N ILE A 386 30.44 3.51 11.67
CA ILE A 386 30.99 3.33 10.32
C ILE A 386 30.65 4.54 9.45
N ALA A 387 31.62 5.01 8.66
CA ALA A 387 31.43 6.02 7.62
C ALA A 387 31.43 5.38 6.22
N PHE A 388 30.50 5.79 5.36
CA PHE A 388 30.32 5.26 4.00
C PHE A 388 29.73 6.30 3.05
N SER A 389 29.74 6.04 1.74
CA SER A 389 29.06 6.86 0.74
C SER A 389 27.74 6.17 0.31
N PRO A 390 26.56 6.80 0.48
CA PRO A 390 25.28 6.20 0.12
C PRO A 390 25.15 5.86 -1.38
N ILE A 391 25.58 6.78 -2.26
CA ILE A 391 25.50 6.60 -3.71
C ILE A 391 26.40 5.46 -4.23
N SER A 392 27.46 5.08 -3.52
CA SER A 392 28.30 3.94 -3.91
C SER A 392 27.73 2.57 -3.51
N ILE A 393 26.60 2.54 -2.79
CA ILE A 393 25.95 1.31 -2.28
C ILE A 393 24.60 1.07 -2.97
N VAL A 394 23.88 2.13 -3.35
CA VAL A 394 22.60 2.04 -4.07
C VAL A 394 22.84 2.31 -5.55
N ASN A 395 22.70 1.27 -6.39
CA ASN A 395 22.95 1.35 -7.83
C ASN A 395 21.77 1.99 -8.57
N ILE A 396 21.67 3.33 -8.49
CA ILE A 396 20.70 4.17 -9.21
C ILE A 396 21.42 5.38 -9.78
N ASP A 397 21.13 5.69 -11.04
CA ASP A 397 21.59 6.92 -11.69
C ASP A 397 20.66 8.08 -11.31
N LEU A 398 21.21 9.13 -10.70
CA LEU A 398 20.45 10.33 -10.30
C LEU A 398 20.37 11.37 -11.43
N ASP A 399 21.24 11.30 -12.44
CA ASP A 399 21.21 12.21 -13.59
C ASP A 399 20.16 11.77 -14.63
N ALA A 400 19.61 10.56 -14.48
CA ALA A 400 18.50 10.01 -15.27
C ALA A 400 17.10 10.29 -14.66
N GLU A 401 17.02 10.88 -13.46
CA GLU A 401 15.76 11.22 -12.79
C GLU A 401 15.22 12.59 -13.25
N GLU A 402 13.90 12.74 -13.37
CA GLU A 402 13.30 14.04 -13.64
C GLU A 402 13.64 15.06 -12.54
N PRO A 403 14.03 16.30 -12.89
CA PRO A 403 14.32 17.34 -11.89
C PRO A 403 13.05 17.77 -11.16
N ASP A 404 13.18 18.03 -9.86
CA ASP A 404 12.10 18.52 -9.01
C ASP A 404 11.56 19.87 -9.52
N ASP A 405 10.24 20.06 -9.47
CA ASP A 405 9.59 21.30 -9.92
C ASP A 405 9.92 22.49 -9.02
N LYS A 406 9.95 23.69 -9.60
CA LYS A 406 10.19 24.93 -8.86
C LYS A 406 8.93 25.41 -8.13
N PHE A 407 8.65 24.79 -6.99
CA PHE A 407 7.62 25.28 -6.06
C PHE A 407 8.11 26.43 -5.19
N ASP A 408 7.16 27.27 -4.76
CA ASP A 408 7.37 28.44 -3.89
C ASP A 408 7.46 28.02 -2.41
N GLU A 409 8.03 28.85 -1.54
CA GLU A 409 8.32 28.51 -0.14
C GLU A 409 7.05 28.51 0.76
N GLY A 410 6.17 27.52 0.57
CA GLY A 410 4.83 27.48 1.17
C GLY A 410 4.42 26.21 1.93
N GLU A 411 4.63 25.02 1.37
CA GLU A 411 3.98 23.78 1.85
C GLU A 411 4.98 22.67 2.24
N GLU A 412 5.41 22.66 3.50
CA GLU A 412 6.14 21.52 4.11
C GLU A 412 5.15 20.61 4.87
N GLU A 413 4.91 19.38 4.38
CA GLU A 413 4.26 18.35 5.20
C GLU A 413 5.24 17.79 6.26
N GLU A 414 4.85 17.82 7.54
CA GLU A 414 5.59 17.14 8.62
C GLU A 414 5.41 15.60 8.54
N GLU A 415 6.07 14.95 7.57
CA GLU A 415 6.15 13.49 7.53
C GLU A 415 6.93 12.94 8.74
N GLU A 416 6.24 12.22 9.63
CA GLU A 416 6.86 11.64 10.82
C GLU A 416 7.87 10.53 10.46
N GLU A 417 9.17 10.84 10.51
CA GLU A 417 10.27 9.95 10.09
C GLU A 417 10.39 8.64 10.92
N MET A 418 9.58 7.62 10.57
CA MET A 418 9.85 6.21 10.94
C MET A 418 11.09 5.63 10.22
N ALA A 419 11.62 6.38 9.26
CA ALA A 419 12.69 5.98 8.34
C ALA A 419 14.11 6.00 8.96
N HIS A 420 14.30 6.59 10.15
CA HIS A 420 15.61 6.62 10.79
C HIS A 420 16.05 5.22 11.30
N VAL A 421 16.68 4.47 10.40
CA VAL A 421 17.32 3.17 10.66
C VAL A 421 18.53 3.35 11.58
N ALA A 422 19.26 4.46 11.43
CA ALA A 422 20.30 4.86 12.36
C ALA A 422 19.69 5.65 13.53
N GLU A 423 19.90 5.14 14.75
CA GLU A 423 19.51 5.84 15.98
C GLU A 423 20.25 7.16 16.11
N GLY A 424 19.50 8.26 16.18
CA GLY A 424 20.02 9.57 16.59
C GLY A 424 20.36 9.57 18.07
N ASP A 425 21.49 10.18 18.43
CA ASP A 425 21.97 10.19 19.81
C ASP A 425 21.03 10.99 20.74
N GLY A 426 20.72 10.40 21.90
CA GLY A 426 19.86 11.03 22.91
C GLY A 426 20.56 12.12 23.75
N ASP A 427 21.90 12.18 23.71
CA ASP A 427 22.74 13.00 24.59
C ASP A 427 23.94 13.63 23.84
N GLU A 428 23.68 14.59 22.95
CA GLU A 428 24.63 15.70 22.70
C GLU A 428 23.88 16.95 22.17
N GLU A 429 24.09 18.13 22.77
CA GLU A 429 23.40 19.38 22.40
C GLU A 429 23.94 20.00 21.09
N ALA A 430 23.69 19.34 19.96
CA ALA A 430 23.76 19.99 18.65
C ALA A 430 22.62 21.04 18.54
N PRO A 431 22.91 22.30 18.16
CA PRO A 431 21.89 23.35 18.15
C PRO A 431 20.85 23.09 17.05
N LYS A 432 19.60 22.83 17.46
CA LYS A 432 18.45 22.54 16.59
C LYS A 432 18.15 23.70 15.65
N LYS A 433 18.74 23.68 14.45
CA LYS A 433 18.26 24.45 13.29
C LYS A 433 17.05 23.74 12.70
N ARG A 434 15.95 24.49 12.53
CA ARG A 434 14.78 24.09 11.75
C ARG A 434 14.89 24.70 10.35
N GLY A 435 14.38 23.98 9.35
CA GLY A 435 14.47 24.31 7.94
C GLY A 435 14.87 23.09 7.10
N PRO A 436 14.54 23.05 5.80
CA PRO A 436 14.68 21.86 4.97
C PRO A 436 16.15 21.53 4.72
N TYR A 437 16.56 20.33 5.12
CA TYR A 437 17.89 19.79 4.81
C TYR A 437 17.82 19.08 3.45
N LEU A 438 18.38 19.68 2.40
CA LEU A 438 18.61 18.94 1.16
C LEU A 438 19.57 17.78 1.46
N TYR A 439 19.03 16.56 1.46
CA TYR A 439 19.84 15.35 1.58
C TYR A 439 20.68 15.15 0.31
N ASP A 440 21.97 14.90 0.52
CA ASP A 440 22.97 14.74 -0.52
C ASP A 440 23.63 13.35 -0.41
N PRO A 441 23.23 12.37 -1.25
CA PRO A 441 23.75 11.00 -1.19
C PRO A 441 25.22 10.88 -1.64
N THR A 442 25.85 11.96 -2.12
CA THR A 442 27.28 11.97 -2.46
C THR A 442 28.18 12.14 -1.23
N GLN A 443 27.64 12.69 -0.14
CA GLN A 443 28.39 12.96 1.08
C GLN A 443 28.56 11.71 1.96
N LEU A 444 29.58 11.71 2.82
CA LEU A 444 29.85 10.58 3.71
C LEU A 444 28.89 10.57 4.91
N GLU A 445 27.97 9.60 4.90
CA GLU A 445 27.10 9.29 6.03
C GLU A 445 27.85 8.54 7.14
N LYS A 446 27.26 8.52 8.34
CA LYS A 446 27.79 7.78 9.50
C LYS A 446 26.68 7.06 10.25
N ILE A 447 26.77 5.75 10.39
CA ILE A 447 25.76 4.91 11.07
C ILE A 447 26.41 3.97 12.09
N TRP A 448 25.62 3.49 13.04
CA TRP A 448 26.03 2.44 13.97
C TRP A 448 25.74 1.06 13.35
N ILE A 449 26.73 0.17 13.34
CA ILE A 449 26.60 -1.22 12.87
C ILE A 449 27.20 -2.15 13.93
N PHE A 450 26.61 -3.32 14.17
CA PHE A 450 27.11 -4.30 15.13
C PHE A 450 28.55 -4.73 14.83
N GLU A 451 29.40 -4.67 15.85
CA GLU A 451 30.84 -4.93 15.75
C GLU A 451 31.14 -6.26 15.07
N THR A 452 30.35 -7.29 15.36
CA THR A 452 30.45 -8.64 14.81
C THR A 452 30.29 -8.67 13.29
N ILE A 453 29.32 -7.93 12.73
CA ILE A 453 29.09 -7.86 11.29
C ILE A 453 30.21 -7.06 10.60
N VAL A 454 30.69 -5.97 11.22
CA VAL A 454 31.82 -5.21 10.67
C VAL A 454 33.12 -6.03 10.74
N LYS A 455 33.35 -6.81 11.80
CA LYS A 455 34.52 -7.69 11.93
C LYS A 455 34.50 -8.86 10.94
N ALA A 456 33.33 -9.36 10.57
CA ALA A 456 33.20 -10.33 9.49
C ALA A 456 33.44 -9.69 8.11
N GLY A 457 32.79 -8.54 7.83
CA GLY A 457 32.82 -7.92 6.51
C GLY A 457 34.07 -7.10 6.17
N ALA A 458 34.65 -6.42 7.16
CA ALA A 458 35.79 -5.51 7.00
C ALA A 458 36.85 -5.69 8.12
N PRO A 459 37.45 -6.90 8.24
CA PRO A 459 38.39 -7.22 9.31
C PRO A 459 39.66 -6.34 9.34
N LEU A 460 40.21 -5.90 8.20
CA LEU A 460 41.42 -5.07 8.20
C LEU A 460 41.11 -3.66 8.75
N SER A 461 40.02 -3.06 8.26
CA SER A 461 39.52 -1.75 8.67
C SER A 461 39.29 -1.66 10.19
N VAL A 462 38.80 -2.74 10.81
CA VAL A 462 38.59 -2.81 12.26
C VAL A 462 39.91 -3.02 13.02
N GLN A 463 40.81 -3.87 12.55
CA GLN A 463 42.13 -4.06 13.17
C GLN A 463 42.93 -2.75 13.19
N ASP A 464 42.95 -2.06 12.06
CA ASP A 464 43.69 -0.81 11.89
C ASP A 464 43.08 0.33 12.73
N TRP A 465 41.75 0.37 12.89
CA TRP A 465 41.09 1.25 13.87
C TRP A 465 41.42 0.89 15.33
N GLU A 466 41.38 -0.39 15.69
CA GLU A 466 41.76 -0.85 17.03
C GLU A 466 43.22 -0.49 17.35
N GLU A 467 44.15 -0.68 16.41
CA GLU A 467 45.53 -0.23 16.56
C GLU A 467 45.63 1.28 16.77
N LYS A 468 44.89 2.09 15.99
CA LYS A 468 44.84 3.54 16.14
C LYS A 468 44.30 3.95 17.51
N GLN A 469 43.31 3.25 18.08
CA GLN A 469 42.88 3.48 19.47
C GLN A 469 43.90 3.02 20.51
N ARG A 470 44.53 1.84 20.35
CA ARG A 470 45.59 1.35 21.26
C ARG A 470 46.78 2.32 21.31
N LYS A 471 47.23 2.83 20.15
CA LYS A 471 48.29 3.85 20.01
C LYS A 471 47.88 5.20 20.63
N LYS A 472 46.59 5.55 20.65
CA LYS A 472 46.03 6.76 21.29
C LYS A 472 45.86 6.62 22.80
N ALA A 473 45.57 5.41 23.29
CA ALA A 473 45.39 5.08 24.72
C ALA A 473 46.71 4.82 25.46
N ALA A 474 47.79 4.49 24.73
CA ALA A 474 49.12 4.31 25.30
C ALA A 474 49.60 5.57 26.07
N PRO A 475 50.16 5.42 27.30
CA PRO A 475 50.57 6.55 28.10
C PRO A 475 51.74 7.30 27.44
N LYS A 476 51.53 8.57 27.11
CA LYS A 476 52.57 9.44 26.54
C LYS A 476 53.75 9.57 27.52
N PRO A 477 55.01 9.46 27.06
CA PRO A 477 56.18 9.59 27.93
C PRO A 477 56.18 10.96 28.62
N ALA A 478 56.55 10.98 29.91
CA ALA A 478 56.41 12.15 30.76
C ALA A 478 57.26 13.33 30.24
N LYS A 479 56.60 14.47 29.93
CA LYS A 479 57.31 15.72 29.64
C LYS A 479 58.04 16.18 30.91
N ILE A 480 59.37 16.28 30.82
CA ILE A 480 60.21 16.83 31.89
C ILE A 480 59.82 18.29 32.15
N THR A 481 59.13 18.54 33.26
CA THR A 481 58.73 19.87 33.70
C THR A 481 59.84 20.52 34.51
N LYS A 482 60.39 21.65 34.01
CA LYS A 482 61.23 22.53 34.84
C LYS A 482 60.36 23.20 35.92
N PRO A 483 60.86 23.38 37.15
CA PRO A 483 60.03 23.80 38.27
C PRO A 483 59.68 25.30 38.24
N ARG A 484 58.50 25.64 38.75
CA ARG A 484 58.14 27.01 39.17
C ARG A 484 57.46 26.95 40.55
N ALA A 485 57.72 27.96 41.38
CA ALA A 485 57.60 27.83 42.84
C ALA A 485 56.19 28.09 43.41
N THR A 486 55.84 27.25 44.39
CA THR A 486 55.03 27.49 45.60
C THR A 486 54.07 28.71 45.69
N LYS A 487 52.80 28.44 46.04
CA LYS A 487 52.31 28.62 47.43
C LYS A 487 50.94 27.97 47.72
N LYS A 488 50.65 27.89 49.02
CA LYS A 488 49.45 27.36 49.72
C LYS A 488 48.17 28.22 49.47
N ALA A 489 46.96 27.89 49.94
CA ALA A 489 46.18 26.66 50.20
C ALA A 489 44.90 27.04 51.01
N ALA A 490 43.89 26.15 51.05
CA ALA A 490 42.63 26.27 51.82
C ALA A 490 41.65 27.37 51.33
N SER A 491 40.33 27.33 51.62
CA SER A 491 39.51 26.42 52.46
C SER A 491 38.09 26.20 51.87
N SER A 492 37.38 25.17 52.35
CA SER A 492 36.00 24.82 51.97
C SER A 492 34.91 25.44 52.85
N SER A 493 33.72 25.73 52.30
CA SER A 493 32.45 25.90 53.03
C SER A 493 31.23 25.50 52.16
N GLN A 494 30.02 25.45 52.73
CA GLN A 494 28.85 24.74 52.16
C GLN A 494 27.61 25.63 51.90
N ARG A 495 26.59 25.04 51.24
CA ARG A 495 25.13 25.34 51.29
C ARG A 495 24.60 26.64 50.60
N GLY A 496 23.79 26.46 49.55
CA GLY A 496 22.32 26.32 49.73
C GLY A 496 21.40 27.54 49.54
N ALA A 497 20.79 27.64 48.34
CA ALA A 497 19.42 28.11 48.00
C ALA A 497 18.96 29.60 48.21
N LEU A 498 18.17 30.08 47.22
CA LEU A 498 17.29 31.28 47.18
C LEU A 498 17.96 32.65 47.41
N ASP A 499 18.10 33.56 46.43
CA ASP A 499 17.09 34.19 45.55
C ASP A 499 17.74 34.64 44.21
N ARG A 500 17.08 34.66 43.04
CA ARG A 500 16.03 35.55 42.48
C ARG A 500 16.45 37.00 42.14
N PHE A 501 16.11 37.40 40.90
CA PHE A 501 16.14 38.74 40.28
C PHE A 501 17.51 39.44 40.04
N THR A 502 17.95 39.49 38.78
CA THR A 502 18.12 40.72 37.95
C THR A 502 18.65 40.41 36.53
N ARG A 503 18.55 41.37 35.59
CA ARG A 503 18.90 41.23 34.15
C ARG A 503 19.27 42.59 33.52
N ILE A 504 20.48 42.73 32.97
CA ILE A 504 21.03 43.90 32.20
C ILE A 504 22.38 43.41 31.58
N THR A 505 22.57 43.24 30.26
CA THR A 505 22.96 44.21 29.18
C THR A 505 24.35 44.87 29.38
N LYS A 506 25.26 45.07 28.39
CA LYS A 506 25.30 44.84 26.92
C LYS A 506 26.76 44.85 26.36
N ALA A 507 27.01 44.21 25.20
CA ALA A 507 28.01 44.53 24.14
C ALA A 507 29.57 44.47 24.37
N GLY A 508 30.32 44.16 23.30
CA GLY A 508 31.80 44.30 23.17
C GLY A 508 32.44 43.31 22.16
N VAL A 509 33.39 43.73 21.30
CA VAL A 509 33.98 42.93 20.18
C VAL A 509 35.49 43.14 19.99
N GLY A 510 36.23 42.10 19.55
CA GLY A 510 37.61 42.18 19.01
C GLY A 510 38.71 42.04 20.08
N PRO A 511 39.97 41.66 19.74
CA PRO A 511 40.72 41.90 18.48
C PRO A 511 41.33 40.57 17.89
N PRO A 512 42.34 40.50 16.96
CA PRO A 512 43.21 41.57 16.43
C PRO A 512 43.60 41.60 14.92
N LEU A 513 44.21 42.75 14.61
CA LEU A 513 44.91 43.27 13.42
C LEU A 513 45.64 42.32 12.44
N ALA A 514 45.72 42.80 11.18
CA ALA A 514 46.54 42.29 10.08
C ALA A 514 47.72 43.23 9.69
N LYS A 515 48.50 42.83 8.67
CA LYS A 515 49.42 43.68 7.88
C LYS A 515 48.92 43.67 6.42
N ARG A 516 48.64 44.82 5.78
CA ARG A 516 49.54 45.64 4.92
C ARG A 516 50.07 44.87 3.68
N LEU A 517 49.97 45.36 2.44
CA LEU A 517 49.88 46.76 1.93
C LEU A 517 48.96 46.96 0.69
N SER A 518 48.78 48.22 0.30
CA SER A 518 48.02 48.82 -0.83
C SER A 518 48.92 49.00 -2.10
N PRO A 519 48.54 49.66 -3.25
CA PRO A 519 47.39 50.55 -3.60
C PRO A 519 46.68 50.16 -4.95
N THR A 520 45.88 50.94 -5.72
CA THR A 520 45.72 52.41 -5.94
C THR A 520 44.43 52.76 -6.74
N ILE A 521 43.77 53.92 -6.50
CA ILE A 521 43.20 54.94 -7.46
C ILE A 521 42.22 54.49 -8.61
N ASP A 522 41.12 55.16 -9.01
CA ASP A 522 40.57 56.54 -8.77
C ASP A 522 39.02 56.65 -9.06
N ARG A 523 38.36 57.73 -8.57
CA ARG A 523 37.11 58.43 -9.09
C ARG A 523 35.77 57.65 -9.23
N LEU A 524 34.54 58.20 -9.22
CA LEU A 524 33.80 59.45 -8.84
C LEU A 524 32.27 59.11 -9.01
N ASP A 525 31.24 59.95 -8.80
CA ASP A 525 30.77 60.79 -7.65
C ASP A 525 29.36 61.39 -8.00
N LEU A 526 28.66 62.03 -7.06
CA LEU A 526 27.42 62.85 -7.19
C LEU A 526 26.09 62.10 -7.54
N SER A 527 24.89 62.48 -7.05
CA SER A 527 24.48 63.50 -6.06
C SER A 527 22.98 63.45 -5.62
N GLN A 528 22.70 63.71 -4.32
CA GLN A 528 21.54 64.50 -3.78
C GLN A 528 20.07 63.94 -3.89
N THR A 529 19.02 64.28 -3.10
CA THR A 529 18.80 65.04 -1.81
C THR A 529 17.37 64.86 -1.21
N THR A 530 17.21 64.95 0.14
CA THR A 530 16.01 65.40 0.95
C THR A 530 14.62 64.69 0.84
N GLY A 531 13.68 64.73 1.80
CA GLY A 531 13.67 65.13 3.23
C GLY A 531 12.27 65.46 3.88
N ILE A 532 12.10 65.21 5.21
CA ILE A 532 11.46 66.09 6.26
C ILE A 532 9.94 65.98 6.71
N THR A 533 9.72 65.50 7.98
CA THR A 533 8.70 65.84 9.05
C THR A 533 7.20 65.33 9.13
N GLN A 534 6.53 65.64 10.28
CA GLN A 534 5.27 65.12 10.92
C GLN A 534 4.14 66.21 11.00
N PRO A 535 3.04 66.25 11.85
CA PRO A 535 2.53 65.43 12.99
C PRO A 535 0.95 65.21 13.11
N LYS A 536 0.39 65.10 14.35
CA LYS A 536 -1.00 64.74 14.81
C LYS A 536 -1.57 65.82 15.81
N PRO A 537 -2.68 65.72 16.62
CA PRO A 537 -3.64 64.62 16.98
C PRO A 537 -5.16 65.02 17.25
N GLY A 538 -5.97 64.13 17.89
CA GLY A 538 -7.27 64.40 18.58
C GLY A 538 -8.39 63.34 18.31
N ASP A 539 -9.31 62.92 19.21
CA ASP A 539 -9.43 63.08 20.69
C ASP A 539 -10.39 62.01 21.36
N LEU A 540 -10.69 62.08 22.68
CA LEU A 540 -11.26 61.03 23.61
C LEU A 540 -12.62 61.42 24.30
N PRO A 541 -13.14 60.90 25.48
CA PRO A 541 -12.93 59.68 26.38
C PRO A 541 -14.24 59.02 27.01
N ILE A 542 -14.10 58.16 28.07
CA ILE A 542 -15.08 57.71 29.14
C ILE A 542 -16.07 56.54 28.77
N SER A 543 -16.42 55.44 29.53
CA SER A 543 -16.23 54.83 30.89
C SER A 543 -17.36 54.99 31.97
N SER A 544 -17.65 54.13 32.99
CA SER A 544 -17.31 52.72 33.36
C SER A 544 -18.02 52.18 34.66
N ASN A 545 -18.26 50.84 34.77
CA ASN A 545 -18.39 49.95 35.99
C ASN A 545 -19.71 49.70 36.82
N GLU A 546 -19.80 48.44 37.34
CA GLU A 546 -20.44 47.85 38.58
C GLU A 546 -21.97 47.59 38.85
N ARG A 547 -22.32 46.27 38.90
CA ARG A 547 -22.73 45.43 40.09
C ARG A 547 -24.18 45.37 40.72
N ALA A 548 -24.88 44.26 40.42
CA ALA A 548 -25.64 43.30 41.28
C ALA A 548 -26.91 43.64 42.12
N THR A 549 -27.89 42.70 42.14
CA THR A 549 -28.62 42.21 43.36
C THR A 549 -29.47 40.92 43.13
N ARG A 550 -29.84 40.24 44.23
CA ARG A 550 -30.84 39.12 44.44
C ARG A 550 -31.86 39.60 45.52
N PRO A 551 -32.94 38.89 45.97
CA PRO A 551 -33.29 37.44 45.98
C PRO A 551 -34.80 37.19 45.60
N PRO A 552 -35.60 36.20 46.12
CA PRO A 552 -35.40 34.85 46.70
C PRO A 552 -35.96 33.75 45.72
N SER A 553 -36.81 32.72 45.96
CA SER A 553 -37.51 32.05 47.11
C SER A 553 -37.94 30.59 46.75
N GLU A 554 -38.53 29.84 47.69
CA GLU A 554 -38.96 28.40 47.64
C GLU A 554 -40.09 28.18 48.71
N PRO A 555 -40.66 26.97 49.07
CA PRO A 555 -40.60 25.61 48.50
C PRO A 555 -41.95 24.78 48.53
N VAL A 556 -41.85 23.44 48.37
CA VAL A 556 -42.83 22.34 48.68
C VAL A 556 -44.10 22.26 47.79
N VAL A 557 -44.92 21.18 47.70
CA VAL A 557 -45.35 20.09 48.63
C VAL A 557 -45.35 18.68 47.95
N GLN A 558 -45.99 17.65 48.54
CA GLN A 558 -45.83 16.20 48.29
C GLN A 558 -46.89 15.54 47.38
N GLY A 559 -46.51 14.40 46.78
CA GLY A 559 -47.42 13.32 46.38
C GLY A 559 -46.66 11.97 46.31
N ARG A 560 -47.18 10.90 46.94
CA ARG A 560 -46.57 9.56 46.98
C ARG A 560 -47.50 8.50 46.36
N SER A 561 -46.95 7.64 45.50
CA SER A 561 -47.37 6.23 45.40
C SER A 561 -46.22 5.38 44.83
N ILE A 562 -46.33 4.05 44.89
CA ILE A 562 -45.21 3.12 44.72
C ILE A 562 -45.60 1.97 43.77
N ALA A 563 -44.87 1.85 42.66
CA ALA A 563 -44.81 0.65 41.81
C ALA A 563 -43.41 0.59 41.18
N SER A 564 -42.86 -0.61 40.95
CA SER A 564 -41.43 -0.80 40.63
C SER A 564 -41.17 -1.61 39.37
N MET A 565 -39.93 -1.45 38.87
CA MET A 565 -39.19 -2.30 37.93
C MET A 565 -39.41 -2.13 36.41
N ILE A 566 -38.33 -2.49 35.71
CA ILE A 566 -38.09 -2.51 34.26
C ILE A 566 -37.75 -1.12 33.66
N ALA A 567 -36.75 -1.13 32.76
CA ALA A 567 -36.20 -0.01 31.99
C ALA A 567 -35.59 1.18 32.78
N PHE A 568 -34.30 1.08 33.15
CA PHE A 568 -33.24 1.90 32.53
C PHE A 568 -31.83 1.49 33.04
N SER A 569 -30.98 0.94 32.16
CA SER A 569 -29.52 0.79 32.35
C SER A 569 -28.82 0.55 31.00
N ALA A 570 -29.23 1.30 29.97
CA ALA A 570 -28.70 1.20 28.60
C ALA A 570 -28.16 2.56 28.14
N LEU A 571 -27.22 3.15 28.91
CA LEU A 571 -26.68 4.49 28.61
C LEU A 571 -25.19 4.68 28.95
N VAL A 572 -24.36 3.65 28.71
CA VAL A 572 -22.88 3.76 28.74
C VAL A 572 -22.23 3.14 27.49
N ALA A 573 -22.94 2.28 26.74
CA ALA A 573 -22.37 1.41 25.70
C ALA A 573 -22.51 1.94 24.26
N VAL A 574 -22.36 3.25 24.02
CA VAL A 574 -22.48 3.86 22.67
C VAL A 574 -21.28 4.75 22.29
N ALA A 575 -20.53 5.27 23.27
CA ALA A 575 -19.51 6.31 23.06
C ALA A 575 -18.10 5.81 22.67
N ALA A 576 -17.95 4.59 22.12
CA ALA A 576 -16.64 3.97 21.87
C ALA A 576 -16.51 3.19 20.54
N SER A 577 -17.49 3.31 19.62
CA SER A 577 -17.51 2.57 18.34
C SER A 577 -17.37 3.46 17.10
N LEU A 578 -17.13 4.76 17.28
CA LEU A 578 -16.95 5.75 16.20
C LEU A 578 -15.53 6.32 16.25
N LEU A 579 -14.59 5.62 15.59
CA LEU A 579 -13.33 6.19 15.06
C LEU A 579 -12.60 5.21 14.10
N LEU A 580 -13.35 4.36 13.41
CA LEU A 580 -12.93 3.90 12.08
C LEU A 580 -13.08 5.08 11.11
N PRO A 581 -12.19 5.25 10.12
CA PRO A 581 -12.51 6.07 8.96
C PRO A 581 -13.60 5.34 8.16
N THR A 582 -14.86 5.65 8.43
CA THR A 582 -15.96 5.29 7.53
C THR A 582 -15.69 5.92 6.17
N ALA A 583 -15.71 5.14 5.10
CA ALA A 583 -15.76 5.70 3.74
C ALA A 583 -16.83 6.78 3.69
N ARG A 584 -16.52 7.92 3.07
CA ARG A 584 -17.39 9.10 3.10
C ARG A 584 -18.72 8.70 2.45
N ALA A 585 -19.83 8.93 3.16
CA ALA A 585 -21.09 8.31 2.78
C ALA A 585 -21.51 8.74 1.36
N GLN A 586 -22.00 7.77 0.59
CA GLN A 586 -22.66 8.00 -0.69
C GLN A 586 -23.72 9.11 -0.58
N ASP A 587 -23.91 9.88 -1.64
CA ASP A 587 -24.98 10.88 -1.69
C ASP A 587 -26.38 10.22 -1.76
N ALA A 588 -27.43 11.05 -1.77
CA ALA A 588 -28.82 10.58 -1.79
C ALA A 588 -29.15 9.75 -3.05
N ASP A 589 -28.36 9.88 -4.11
CA ASP A 589 -28.47 9.15 -5.37
C ASP A 589 -27.58 7.91 -5.44
N GLY A 590 -26.85 7.59 -4.36
CA GLY A 590 -25.98 6.42 -4.26
C GLY A 590 -24.60 6.60 -4.91
N LYS A 591 -24.17 7.85 -5.15
CA LYS A 591 -22.89 8.18 -5.81
C LYS A 591 -21.82 8.59 -4.81
N TYR A 592 -20.58 8.29 -5.17
CA TYR A 592 -19.36 8.73 -4.48
C TYR A 592 -18.69 9.83 -5.29
N THR A 593 -18.36 10.96 -4.66
CA THR A 593 -17.72 12.11 -5.34
C THR A 593 -16.23 12.16 -5.03
N ILE A 594 -15.40 12.47 -6.02
CA ILE A 594 -14.01 12.90 -5.85
C ILE A 594 -13.78 14.21 -6.63
N SER A 595 -12.85 15.06 -6.17
CA SER A 595 -12.62 16.39 -6.74
C SER A 595 -11.20 16.90 -6.48
N ALA A 596 -10.66 17.62 -7.46
CA ALA A 596 -9.44 18.41 -7.35
C ALA A 596 -9.68 19.80 -7.99
N GLU A 597 -8.64 20.60 -8.18
CA GLU A 597 -8.77 21.87 -8.92
C GLU A 597 -9.24 21.62 -10.37
N GLY A 598 -10.25 22.36 -10.82
CA GLY A 598 -10.76 22.31 -12.19
C GLY A 598 -11.57 21.06 -12.57
N ILE A 599 -11.62 20.03 -11.70
CA ILE A 599 -12.21 18.72 -12.02
C ILE A 599 -12.96 18.11 -10.84
N ARG A 600 -14.18 17.60 -11.11
CA ARG A 600 -14.98 16.85 -10.14
C ARG A 600 -15.66 15.67 -10.82
N ALA A 601 -15.59 14.48 -10.23
CA ALA A 601 -16.15 13.25 -10.80
C ALA A 601 -17.06 12.53 -9.79
N LYS A 602 -18.06 11.82 -10.29
CA LYS A 602 -18.93 10.93 -9.49
C LYS A 602 -18.89 9.51 -10.00
N PHE A 603 -18.69 8.55 -9.10
CA PHE A 603 -18.63 7.11 -9.38
C PHE A 603 -19.70 6.34 -8.60
N ILE A 604 -19.99 5.12 -9.05
CA ILE A 604 -20.92 4.19 -8.40
C ILE A 604 -20.30 2.78 -8.27
N PRO A 605 -20.77 1.94 -7.32
CA PRO A 605 -20.26 0.57 -7.18
C PRO A 605 -20.71 -0.38 -8.30
N TYR A 606 -21.86 -0.12 -8.94
CA TYR A 606 -22.29 -0.92 -10.09
C TYR A 606 -21.39 -0.63 -11.29
N GLY A 607 -20.86 -1.68 -11.92
CA GLY A 607 -19.87 -1.61 -13.00
C GLY A 607 -18.55 -0.93 -12.67
N ALA A 608 -18.32 -0.56 -11.39
CA ALA A 608 -17.34 0.45 -10.98
C ALA A 608 -17.45 1.76 -11.80
N SER A 609 -18.65 2.12 -12.25
CA SER A 609 -18.82 3.12 -13.32
C SER A 609 -18.52 4.55 -12.90
N ILE A 610 -17.95 5.34 -13.81
CA ILE A 610 -18.10 6.80 -13.80
C ILE A 610 -19.53 7.17 -14.20
N SER A 611 -20.10 8.19 -13.55
CA SER A 611 -21.51 8.57 -13.70
C SER A 611 -21.73 10.07 -13.93
N ASN A 612 -20.78 10.90 -13.55
CA ASN A 612 -20.69 12.33 -13.89
C ASN A 612 -19.22 12.74 -13.94
N LEU A 613 -18.86 13.69 -14.80
CA LEU A 613 -17.54 14.29 -14.87
C LEU A 613 -17.69 15.77 -15.23
N PHE A 614 -17.29 16.63 -14.31
CA PHE A 614 -17.52 18.07 -14.36
C PHE A 614 -16.21 18.82 -14.64
N ILE A 615 -16.21 19.63 -15.70
CA ILE A 615 -15.14 20.54 -16.12
C ILE A 615 -15.78 21.90 -16.42
N ASN A 616 -15.11 23.01 -16.09
CA ASN A 616 -15.59 24.34 -16.46
C ASN A 616 -15.20 24.68 -17.90
N ASP A 617 -16.13 25.23 -18.67
CA ASP A 617 -15.89 25.71 -20.03
C ASP A 617 -15.18 27.08 -20.06
N THR A 618 -14.88 27.58 -21.27
CA THR A 618 -14.24 28.89 -21.50
C THR A 618 -15.01 30.10 -20.95
N ASN A 619 -16.28 29.94 -20.61
CA ASN A 619 -17.14 30.97 -20.01
C ASN A 619 -17.26 30.81 -18.48
N GLY A 620 -16.58 29.80 -17.91
CA GLY A 620 -16.69 29.43 -16.50
C GLY A 620 -17.94 28.63 -16.15
N ILE A 621 -18.66 28.09 -17.14
CA ILE A 621 -19.87 27.27 -16.94
C ILE A 621 -19.44 25.81 -16.74
N GLU A 622 -19.83 25.23 -15.62
CA GLU A 622 -19.56 23.82 -15.33
C GLU A 622 -20.39 22.91 -16.25
N ARG A 623 -19.73 22.04 -17.03
CA ARG A 623 -20.33 21.07 -17.95
C ARG A 623 -20.13 19.65 -17.44
N ASP A 624 -21.18 18.85 -17.43
CA ASP A 624 -21.09 17.41 -17.17
C ASP A 624 -20.85 16.67 -18.49
N ILE A 625 -19.59 16.33 -18.77
CA ILE A 625 -19.09 15.96 -20.11
C ILE A 625 -19.17 14.46 -20.42
N VAL A 626 -19.77 13.64 -19.54
CA VAL A 626 -19.97 12.19 -19.76
C VAL A 626 -21.41 11.78 -19.53
N LEU A 627 -21.91 10.76 -20.23
CA LEU A 627 -23.24 10.19 -19.96
C LEU A 627 -23.26 9.31 -18.71
N GLY A 628 -24.47 9.00 -18.25
CA GLY A 628 -24.77 8.18 -17.08
C GLY A 628 -26.21 8.41 -16.62
N PHE A 629 -26.68 7.74 -15.58
CA PHE A 629 -27.94 8.06 -14.92
C PHE A 629 -27.75 9.01 -13.73
N ASP A 630 -28.80 9.78 -13.37
CA ASP A 630 -28.81 10.61 -12.17
C ASP A 630 -28.73 9.79 -10.89
N ASN A 631 -29.50 8.69 -10.81
CA ASN A 631 -29.56 7.80 -9.65
C ASN A 631 -28.83 6.47 -9.91
N ALA A 632 -28.00 6.04 -8.96
CA ALA A 632 -27.19 4.81 -9.08
C ALA A 632 -28.03 3.53 -9.20
N SER A 633 -29.28 3.52 -8.69
CA SER A 633 -30.14 2.34 -8.79
C SER A 633 -30.52 1.99 -10.22
N TYR A 634 -30.59 2.97 -11.14
CA TYR A 634 -31.06 2.75 -12.51
C TYR A 634 -30.12 1.85 -13.31
N TYR A 635 -28.82 1.86 -13.04
CA TYR A 635 -27.84 1.01 -13.72
C TYR A 635 -28.13 -0.49 -13.56
N SER A 636 -28.80 -0.91 -12.49
CA SER A 636 -29.13 -2.32 -12.23
C SER A 636 -30.57 -2.72 -12.59
N VAL A 637 -31.40 -1.80 -13.10
CA VAL A 637 -32.81 -2.07 -13.43
C VAL A 637 -33.28 -1.54 -14.78
N ASP A 638 -32.61 -0.53 -15.35
CA ASP A 638 -32.96 0.02 -16.66
C ASP A 638 -32.37 -0.86 -17.78
N LYS A 639 -33.26 -1.45 -18.57
CA LYS A 639 -32.91 -2.32 -19.69
C LYS A 639 -32.31 -1.58 -20.89
N LEU A 640 -32.35 -0.25 -20.88
CA LEU A 640 -31.71 0.59 -21.89
C LEU A 640 -30.23 0.86 -21.58
N HIS A 641 -29.72 0.52 -20.40
CA HIS A 641 -28.32 0.74 -19.98
C HIS A 641 -27.32 0.14 -20.99
N PRO A 642 -26.61 0.96 -21.79
CA PRO A 642 -25.69 0.49 -22.82
C PRO A 642 -24.25 0.46 -22.28
N HIS A 643 -24.02 -0.21 -21.15
CA HIS A 643 -22.71 -0.30 -20.49
C HIS A 643 -22.14 1.09 -20.09
N LEU A 644 -22.95 1.97 -19.48
CA LEU A 644 -22.58 3.38 -19.24
C LEU A 644 -21.45 3.55 -18.24
N GLY A 645 -20.28 4.00 -18.72
CA GLY A 645 -19.16 4.45 -17.90
C GLY A 645 -18.49 3.35 -17.07
N GLY A 646 -18.89 2.09 -17.27
CA GLY A 646 -18.44 0.94 -16.51
C GLY A 646 -17.12 0.36 -17.00
N VAL A 647 -16.72 -0.73 -16.35
CA VAL A 647 -15.53 -1.51 -16.68
C VAL A 647 -15.95 -2.84 -17.33
N PRO A 648 -15.96 -2.93 -18.67
CA PRO A 648 -16.03 -4.20 -19.38
C PRO A 648 -15.02 -5.23 -18.87
N GLY A 649 -15.45 -6.49 -18.77
CA GLY A 649 -14.61 -7.54 -18.22
C GLY A 649 -15.34 -8.89 -18.09
N ARG A 650 -14.63 -10.02 -18.10
CA ARG A 650 -13.16 -10.17 -18.05
C ARG A 650 -12.41 -9.76 -19.31
N TYR A 651 -13.11 -9.68 -20.43
CA TYR A 651 -12.57 -9.32 -21.72
C TYR A 651 -13.43 -8.21 -22.34
N ALA A 652 -12.85 -7.04 -22.53
CA ALA A 652 -13.45 -5.92 -23.22
C ALA A 652 -13.61 -6.22 -24.72
N ASN A 653 -14.40 -5.39 -25.42
CA ASN A 653 -14.77 -5.60 -26.82
C ASN A 653 -15.26 -7.04 -27.11
N ARG A 654 -15.06 -7.55 -28.33
CA ARG A 654 -15.63 -8.81 -28.82
C ARG A 654 -14.67 -10.01 -28.81
N ILE A 655 -15.19 -11.20 -28.48
CA ILE A 655 -14.55 -12.52 -28.66
C ILE A 655 -15.30 -13.31 -29.74
N LYS A 656 -14.56 -13.71 -30.78
CA LYS A 656 -15.05 -14.47 -31.93
C LYS A 656 -15.64 -15.83 -31.57
N ASN A 657 -16.79 -16.17 -32.14
CA ASN A 657 -17.53 -17.44 -31.91
C ASN A 657 -17.89 -17.72 -30.43
N SER A 658 -17.68 -16.74 -29.53
CA SER A 658 -17.69 -16.94 -28.07
C SER A 658 -16.72 -18.04 -27.59
N THR A 659 -15.58 -18.21 -28.28
CA THR A 659 -14.59 -19.26 -27.97
C THR A 659 -13.16 -18.75 -28.02
N PHE A 660 -12.27 -19.39 -27.26
CA PHE A 660 -10.82 -19.22 -27.34
C PHE A 660 -10.10 -20.50 -26.88
N VAL A 661 -8.78 -20.61 -27.14
CA VAL A 661 -7.99 -21.79 -26.76
C VAL A 661 -6.84 -21.43 -25.83
N ILE A 662 -6.74 -22.09 -24.68
CA ILE A 662 -5.59 -21.99 -23.74
C ILE A 662 -4.98 -23.38 -23.56
N ASP A 663 -3.65 -23.48 -23.73
CA ASP A 663 -2.87 -24.71 -23.56
C ASP A 663 -3.43 -25.95 -24.30
N GLY A 664 -4.13 -25.73 -25.42
CA GLY A 664 -4.76 -26.77 -26.24
C GLY A 664 -6.19 -27.17 -25.82
N VAL A 665 -6.76 -26.51 -24.81
CA VAL A 665 -8.16 -26.67 -24.38
C VAL A 665 -9.00 -25.52 -24.95
N GLU A 666 -10.07 -25.87 -25.67
CA GLU A 666 -11.09 -24.90 -26.12
C GLU A 666 -12.01 -24.55 -24.95
N TYR A 667 -12.22 -23.25 -24.74
CA TYR A 667 -13.17 -22.69 -23.79
C TYR A 667 -14.29 -21.98 -24.55
N ARG A 668 -15.50 -22.01 -24.00
CA ARG A 668 -16.67 -21.32 -24.53
C ARG A 668 -17.28 -20.42 -23.47
N VAL A 669 -17.47 -19.16 -23.82
CA VAL A 669 -18.01 -18.10 -22.97
C VAL A 669 -19.46 -17.75 -23.35
N ASP A 670 -20.12 -16.96 -22.52
CA ASP A 670 -21.52 -16.56 -22.72
C ASP A 670 -21.69 -15.62 -23.94
N ALA A 671 -22.62 -15.95 -24.83
CA ALA A 671 -22.80 -15.28 -26.12
C ALA A 671 -23.98 -14.30 -26.07
N ASN A 672 -23.71 -13.00 -26.20
CA ASN A 672 -24.67 -11.92 -25.93
C ASN A 672 -24.93 -10.96 -27.11
N GLU A 673 -24.09 -10.93 -28.16
CA GLU A 673 -24.32 -10.12 -29.37
C GLU A 673 -24.66 -10.98 -30.60
N ASN A 674 -25.10 -10.33 -31.68
CA ASN A 674 -25.32 -10.85 -33.04
C ASN A 674 -26.10 -12.17 -33.17
N GLY A 675 -26.98 -12.47 -32.20
CA GLY A 675 -27.77 -13.70 -32.17
C GLY A 675 -27.05 -14.92 -31.56
N GLY A 676 -26.01 -14.69 -30.74
CA GLY A 676 -25.20 -15.74 -30.12
C GLY A 676 -24.02 -16.19 -30.98
N LEU A 677 -23.52 -15.30 -31.87
CA LEU A 677 -22.35 -15.55 -32.70
C LEU A 677 -21.03 -15.12 -32.02
N ASP A 678 -21.11 -14.27 -31.00
CA ASP A 678 -19.95 -13.71 -30.32
C ASP A 678 -20.28 -13.21 -28.90
N THR A 679 -19.22 -12.88 -28.16
CA THR A 679 -19.27 -12.36 -26.80
C THR A 679 -18.70 -10.95 -26.76
N LEU A 680 -19.56 -9.96 -26.47
CA LEU A 680 -19.20 -8.57 -26.23
C LEU A 680 -19.02 -8.32 -24.71
N HIS A 681 -17.97 -7.58 -24.33
CA HIS A 681 -17.68 -7.08 -22.97
C HIS A 681 -17.68 -8.14 -21.84
N GLY A 682 -17.49 -9.42 -22.18
CA GLY A 682 -17.41 -10.52 -21.22
C GLY A 682 -18.73 -11.27 -20.94
N GLY A 683 -19.78 -11.02 -21.71
CA GLY A 683 -21.05 -11.79 -21.66
C GLY A 683 -22.24 -11.01 -21.09
N SER A 684 -23.39 -11.66 -20.96
CA SER A 684 -24.64 -11.03 -20.48
C SER A 684 -24.59 -10.56 -19.01
N ASN A 685 -23.62 -11.06 -18.25
CA ASN A 685 -23.26 -10.61 -16.90
C ASN A 685 -21.76 -10.26 -16.86
N GLY A 686 -21.33 -9.37 -17.76
CA GLY A 686 -20.00 -8.74 -17.75
C GLY A 686 -19.71 -7.96 -16.46
N TRP A 687 -18.47 -7.51 -16.27
CA TRP A 687 -18.03 -6.81 -15.05
C TRP A 687 -18.71 -5.45 -14.81
N ASP A 688 -19.11 -4.79 -15.89
CA ASP A 688 -19.92 -3.58 -15.97
C ASP A 688 -21.39 -3.81 -15.53
N TRP A 689 -21.89 -5.04 -15.62
CA TRP A 689 -23.22 -5.46 -15.15
C TRP A 689 -23.24 -6.02 -13.72
N ARG A 690 -22.14 -5.86 -12.96
CA ARG A 690 -22.00 -6.39 -11.58
C ARG A 690 -21.82 -5.28 -10.55
N ASN A 691 -22.22 -5.56 -9.31
CA ASN A 691 -21.95 -4.65 -8.19
C ASN A 691 -20.58 -4.94 -7.57
N TRP A 692 -19.66 -3.99 -7.69
CA TRP A 692 -18.33 -4.02 -7.06
C TRP A 692 -18.41 -3.61 -5.58
N THR A 693 -17.39 -3.98 -4.82
CA THR A 693 -17.20 -3.56 -3.42
C THR A 693 -16.36 -2.29 -3.38
N VAL A 694 -16.78 -1.25 -2.67
CA VAL A 694 -15.92 -0.08 -2.39
C VAL A 694 -14.93 -0.45 -1.29
N GLU A 695 -13.63 -0.48 -1.62
CA GLU A 695 -12.54 -0.81 -0.69
C GLU A 695 -12.04 0.44 0.05
N SER A 696 -11.93 1.56 -0.67
CA SER A 696 -11.48 2.85 -0.13
C SER A 696 -12.09 4.03 -0.88
N HIS A 697 -12.37 5.11 -0.15
CA HIS A 697 -12.80 6.39 -0.72
C HIS A 697 -12.22 7.55 0.08
N THR A 698 -11.75 8.56 -0.64
CA THR A 698 -11.13 9.80 -0.16
C THR A 698 -11.60 10.96 -1.05
N ASP A 699 -11.27 12.20 -0.72
CA ASP A 699 -11.77 13.36 -1.47
C ASP A 699 -11.17 13.45 -2.89
N THR A 700 -10.04 12.79 -3.17
CA THR A 700 -9.35 12.76 -4.47
C THR A 700 -9.28 11.38 -5.13
N SER A 701 -9.68 10.29 -4.46
CA SER A 701 -9.56 8.92 -5.01
C SER A 701 -10.58 7.93 -4.46
N ILE A 702 -11.01 6.97 -5.30
CA ILE A 702 -11.88 5.85 -4.96
C ILE A 702 -11.34 4.54 -5.55
N THR A 703 -11.45 3.43 -4.80
CA THR A 703 -11.06 2.08 -5.26
C THR A 703 -12.20 1.09 -5.07
N PHE A 704 -12.52 0.38 -6.16
CA PHE A 704 -13.49 -0.69 -6.23
C PHE A 704 -12.80 -2.05 -6.31
N SER A 705 -13.50 -3.13 -5.95
CA SER A 705 -13.04 -4.50 -6.18
C SER A 705 -14.14 -5.49 -6.56
N LEU A 706 -13.78 -6.49 -7.36
CA LEU A 706 -14.65 -7.59 -7.80
C LEU A 706 -13.91 -8.91 -7.72
N LEU A 707 -14.51 -9.93 -7.12
CA LEU A 707 -14.09 -11.32 -7.30
C LEU A 707 -14.96 -11.94 -8.38
N ASP A 708 -14.34 -12.49 -9.41
CA ASP A 708 -15.01 -13.23 -10.48
C ASP A 708 -14.63 -14.73 -10.42
N PRO A 709 -15.54 -15.65 -10.06
CA PRO A 709 -15.19 -17.06 -9.79
C PRO A 709 -14.91 -17.94 -11.02
N ASP A 710 -14.20 -19.05 -10.84
CA ASP A 710 -13.98 -20.07 -11.88
C ASP A 710 -15.29 -20.55 -12.55
N GLY A 711 -15.39 -20.39 -13.87
CA GLY A 711 -16.52 -20.80 -14.70
C GLY A 711 -17.61 -19.74 -14.91
N GLU A 712 -17.56 -18.60 -14.21
CA GLU A 712 -18.52 -17.50 -14.41
C GLU A 712 -18.37 -16.89 -15.81
N GLN A 713 -19.51 -16.65 -16.48
CA GLN A 713 -19.60 -16.36 -17.93
C GLN A 713 -18.83 -17.34 -18.84
N GLY A 714 -18.47 -18.52 -18.35
CA GLY A 714 -17.67 -19.53 -19.06
C GLY A 714 -16.15 -19.33 -18.99
N PHE A 715 -15.65 -18.26 -18.35
CA PHE A 715 -14.22 -18.00 -18.23
C PHE A 715 -13.56 -18.90 -17.16
N PRO A 716 -12.39 -19.51 -17.44
CA PRO A 716 -11.68 -20.33 -16.47
C PRO A 716 -11.02 -19.50 -15.36
N GLY A 717 -10.84 -20.11 -14.19
CA GLY A 717 -10.08 -19.58 -13.06
C GLY A 717 -10.82 -18.50 -12.28
N ASP A 718 -10.45 -18.32 -11.02
CA ASP A 718 -10.89 -17.18 -10.21
C ASP A 718 -10.01 -15.97 -10.56
N VAL A 719 -10.62 -14.80 -10.75
CA VAL A 719 -9.93 -13.52 -10.95
C VAL A 719 -10.29 -12.56 -9.84
N LYS A 720 -9.28 -11.96 -9.18
CA LYS A 720 -9.50 -10.77 -8.35
C LYS A 720 -9.15 -9.52 -9.14
N SER A 721 -10.11 -8.61 -9.25
CA SER A 721 -9.93 -7.30 -9.86
C SER A 721 -10.06 -6.17 -8.84
N TYR A 722 -9.31 -5.10 -9.12
CA TYR A 722 -9.31 -3.81 -8.43
C TYR A 722 -9.25 -2.68 -9.46
N VAL A 723 -10.11 -1.68 -9.29
CA VAL A 723 -10.17 -0.49 -10.16
C VAL A 723 -10.06 0.74 -9.27
N THR A 724 -9.00 1.51 -9.45
CA THR A 724 -8.76 2.78 -8.76
C THR A 724 -8.93 3.93 -9.73
N TYR A 725 -9.72 4.91 -9.32
CA TYR A 725 -9.78 6.23 -9.97
C TYR A 725 -9.22 7.28 -9.00
N SER A 726 -8.53 8.28 -9.53
CA SER A 726 -8.13 9.46 -8.77
C SER A 726 -8.17 10.73 -9.62
N VAL A 727 -8.18 11.88 -8.96
CA VAL A 727 -8.11 13.20 -9.60
C VAL A 727 -7.01 14.05 -8.98
N THR A 728 -6.27 14.73 -9.84
CA THR A 728 -5.33 15.81 -9.52
C THR A 728 -5.78 17.06 -10.30
N PRO A 729 -5.19 18.26 -10.12
CA PRO A 729 -5.56 19.44 -10.90
C PRO A 729 -5.71 19.15 -12.40
N TYR A 730 -6.91 19.43 -12.93
CA TYR A 730 -7.33 19.20 -14.31
C TYR A 730 -7.02 17.80 -14.89
N SER A 731 -6.88 16.75 -14.07
CA SER A 731 -6.53 15.40 -14.56
C SER A 731 -7.30 14.30 -13.84
N TRP A 732 -7.87 13.38 -14.62
CA TRP A 732 -8.47 12.14 -14.12
C TRP A 732 -7.54 10.96 -14.44
N HIS A 733 -7.22 10.18 -13.42
CA HIS A 733 -6.35 9.00 -13.52
C HIS A 733 -7.17 7.73 -13.31
N LEU A 734 -6.81 6.68 -14.04
CA LEU A 734 -7.43 5.37 -14.04
C LEU A 734 -6.32 4.31 -13.91
N LYS A 735 -6.44 3.40 -12.94
CA LYS A 735 -5.57 2.23 -12.78
C LYS A 735 -6.42 0.98 -12.54
N MET A 736 -6.29 -0.02 -13.41
CA MET A 736 -6.93 -1.33 -13.26
C MET A 736 -5.87 -2.40 -13.00
N LEU A 737 -6.14 -3.26 -12.02
CA LEU A 737 -5.29 -4.39 -11.64
C LEU A 737 -6.15 -5.65 -11.55
N ALA A 738 -5.81 -6.69 -12.31
CA ALA A 738 -6.52 -7.97 -12.23
C ALA A 738 -5.56 -9.17 -12.20
N SER A 739 -5.72 -10.02 -11.18
CA SER A 739 -4.90 -11.21 -10.96
C SER A 739 -5.72 -12.47 -11.16
N ALA A 740 -5.30 -13.34 -12.06
CA ALA A 740 -5.76 -14.72 -12.11
C ALA A 740 -5.20 -15.49 -10.90
N LEU A 741 -6.04 -16.26 -10.20
CA LEU A 741 -5.69 -16.87 -8.91
C LEU A 741 -5.58 -18.40 -8.95
N THR A 742 -6.27 -19.08 -9.88
CA THR A 742 -6.36 -20.56 -9.88
C THR A 742 -6.14 -21.24 -11.23
N LYS A 743 -6.32 -20.55 -12.36
CA LYS A 743 -6.05 -21.06 -13.73
C LYS A 743 -5.56 -19.92 -14.63
N LYS A 744 -4.97 -20.26 -15.79
CA LYS A 744 -4.82 -19.30 -16.89
C LYS A 744 -6.20 -18.87 -17.41
N THR A 745 -6.35 -17.60 -17.73
CA THR A 745 -7.61 -17.01 -18.22
C THR A 745 -7.33 -15.77 -19.07
N PRO A 746 -8.16 -15.42 -20.06
CA PRO A 746 -7.99 -14.16 -20.75
C PRO A 746 -8.46 -12.99 -19.87
N ILE A 747 -7.69 -11.91 -19.87
CA ILE A 747 -8.02 -10.64 -19.21
C ILE A 747 -7.68 -9.49 -20.15
N MET A 748 -8.67 -8.66 -20.45
CA MET A 748 -8.52 -7.38 -21.15
C MET A 748 -9.62 -6.46 -20.65
N LEU A 749 -9.28 -5.27 -20.18
CA LEU A 749 -10.22 -4.36 -19.50
C LEU A 749 -10.20 -2.99 -20.17
N SER A 750 -11.31 -2.28 -20.06
CA SER A 750 -11.53 -0.95 -20.63
C SER A 750 -12.34 -0.09 -19.66
N SER A 751 -12.41 1.23 -19.89
CA SER A 751 -13.40 2.12 -19.28
C SER A 751 -14.33 2.62 -20.37
N HIS A 752 -15.55 2.08 -20.42
CA HIS A 752 -16.52 2.33 -21.49
C HIS A 752 -17.26 3.66 -21.28
N THR A 753 -16.48 4.75 -21.28
CA THR A 753 -16.93 6.12 -20.99
C THR A 753 -17.48 6.79 -22.25
N TYR A 754 -18.69 7.32 -22.13
CA TYR A 754 -19.43 8.01 -23.18
C TYR A 754 -19.30 9.53 -23.03
N TRP A 755 -18.67 10.20 -23.99
CA TRP A 755 -18.28 11.62 -23.91
C TRP A 755 -19.15 12.54 -24.78
N ASN A 756 -19.44 13.74 -24.27
CA ASN A 756 -19.92 14.92 -25.01
C ASN A 756 -19.37 16.17 -24.29
N LEU A 757 -18.34 16.80 -24.86
CA LEU A 757 -17.60 17.92 -24.25
C LEU A 757 -18.40 19.24 -24.17
N ASP A 758 -19.59 19.28 -24.78
CA ASP A 758 -20.52 20.40 -24.68
C ASP A 758 -21.61 20.16 -23.61
N GLY A 759 -21.62 19.01 -22.93
CA GLY A 759 -22.64 18.64 -21.95
C GLY A 759 -24.07 18.56 -22.53
N PHE A 760 -24.18 18.33 -23.84
CA PHE A 760 -25.42 18.44 -24.64
C PHE A 760 -26.05 19.85 -24.64
N GLN A 761 -25.26 20.90 -24.34
CA GLN A 761 -25.71 22.29 -24.20
C GLN A 761 -25.12 23.22 -25.28
N ASN A 762 -24.80 22.65 -26.44
CA ASN A 762 -24.42 23.42 -27.63
C ASN A 762 -25.67 23.90 -28.37
N ASN A 763 -25.67 25.18 -28.75
CA ASN A 763 -26.84 25.84 -29.33
C ASN A 763 -27.16 25.35 -30.75
N ASP A 764 -26.16 24.84 -31.48
CA ASP A 764 -26.30 24.41 -32.88
C ASP A 764 -26.68 22.92 -32.98
N THR A 765 -26.01 22.04 -32.22
CA THR A 765 -26.22 20.58 -32.25
C THR A 765 -26.18 19.94 -30.85
N ALA A 766 -26.86 18.80 -30.66
CA ALA A 766 -26.67 17.95 -29.48
C ALA A 766 -25.81 16.69 -29.79
N THR A 767 -25.25 16.60 -31.01
CA THR A 767 -24.31 15.55 -31.42
C THR A 767 -22.88 15.87 -31.02
N ALA A 768 -22.04 14.83 -30.92
CA ALA A 768 -20.57 14.97 -30.81
C ALA A 768 -19.88 15.05 -32.19
N LEU A 769 -20.62 15.18 -33.30
CA LEU A 769 -20.05 15.17 -34.66
C LEU A 769 -19.19 16.40 -34.96
N ASN A 770 -19.42 17.52 -34.26
CA ASN A 770 -18.61 18.73 -34.33
C ASN A 770 -17.32 18.64 -33.49
N HIS A 771 -17.15 17.63 -32.64
CA HIS A 771 -15.95 17.48 -31.83
C HIS A 771 -14.77 17.04 -32.71
N THR A 772 -13.61 17.63 -32.46
CA THR A 772 -12.37 17.34 -33.19
C THR A 772 -11.59 16.23 -32.48
N LEU A 773 -11.32 15.15 -33.21
CA LEU A 773 -10.56 14.00 -32.74
C LEU A 773 -9.17 13.97 -33.41
N SER A 774 -8.14 13.64 -32.64
CA SER A 774 -6.79 13.34 -33.13
C SER A 774 -6.28 12.06 -32.48
N LEU A 775 -5.65 11.18 -33.26
CA LEU A 775 -5.09 9.90 -32.84
C LEU A 775 -3.65 9.75 -33.40
N PRO A 776 -2.66 10.52 -32.91
CA PRO A 776 -1.39 10.75 -33.63
C PRO A 776 -0.58 9.49 -33.93
N TYR A 777 -0.67 8.45 -33.10
CA TYR A 777 0.05 7.18 -33.29
C TYR A 777 -0.74 6.15 -34.11
N SER A 778 -1.95 6.49 -34.56
CA SER A 778 -2.93 5.55 -35.13
C SER A 778 -2.94 5.53 -36.66
N GLY A 779 -1.78 5.33 -37.26
CA GLY A 779 -1.63 5.06 -38.70
C GLY A 779 -2.24 3.73 -39.18
N GLN A 780 -2.71 2.88 -38.25
CA GLN A 780 -3.35 1.59 -38.51
C GLN A 780 -4.53 1.34 -37.58
N ARG A 781 -5.40 0.39 -37.95
CA ARG A 781 -6.50 -0.13 -37.14
C ARG A 781 -6.71 -1.63 -37.37
N ILE A 782 -7.39 -2.30 -36.46
CA ILE A 782 -7.77 -3.71 -36.61
C ILE A 782 -8.82 -3.84 -37.73
N GLY A 783 -8.65 -4.81 -38.62
CA GLY A 783 -9.62 -5.16 -39.64
C GLY A 783 -10.71 -6.05 -39.09
N VAL A 784 -11.98 -5.63 -39.25
CA VAL A 784 -13.16 -6.35 -38.78
C VAL A 784 -14.07 -6.78 -39.94
N ASP A 785 -15.05 -7.63 -39.67
CA ASP A 785 -16.09 -8.04 -40.62
C ASP A 785 -17.40 -7.25 -40.44
N GLY A 786 -18.47 -7.70 -41.11
CA GLY A 786 -19.77 -7.03 -41.11
C GLY A 786 -20.52 -7.01 -39.76
N ILE A 787 -20.06 -7.77 -38.77
CA ILE A 787 -20.55 -7.75 -37.37
C ILE A 787 -19.45 -7.32 -36.39
N LEU A 788 -18.46 -6.56 -36.88
CA LEU A 788 -17.35 -5.99 -36.08
C LEU A 788 -16.41 -7.02 -35.45
N ILE A 789 -16.42 -8.27 -35.92
CA ILE A 789 -15.50 -9.30 -35.44
C ILE A 789 -14.16 -9.24 -36.20
N PRO A 790 -13.01 -9.27 -35.51
CA PRO A 790 -11.70 -9.25 -36.14
C PRO A 790 -11.49 -10.36 -37.19
N ASN A 791 -10.94 -9.95 -38.33
CA ASN A 791 -10.76 -10.79 -39.52
C ASN A 791 -9.29 -11.20 -39.76
N GLY A 792 -8.40 -10.94 -38.80
CA GLY A 792 -6.97 -11.24 -38.84
C GLY A 792 -6.11 -10.18 -39.57
N THR A 793 -6.71 -9.21 -40.27
CA THR A 793 -5.97 -8.15 -40.95
C THR A 793 -5.75 -6.92 -40.06
N ILE A 794 -4.68 -6.17 -40.35
CA ILE A 794 -4.43 -4.83 -39.81
C ILE A 794 -4.45 -3.87 -40.99
N LEU A 795 -5.35 -2.89 -40.96
CA LEU A 795 -5.64 -1.99 -42.07
C LEU A 795 -4.93 -0.64 -41.88
N PRO A 796 -4.29 -0.07 -42.92
CA PRO A 796 -3.73 1.27 -42.85
C PRO A 796 -4.82 2.33 -42.88
N ASN A 797 -4.63 3.38 -42.07
CA ASN A 797 -5.43 4.60 -42.11
C ASN A 797 -4.73 5.56 -43.09
N LYS A 798 -5.12 5.54 -44.37
CA LYS A 798 -4.47 6.36 -45.40
C LYS A 798 -4.80 7.84 -45.18
N PRO A 799 -3.84 8.77 -45.35
CA PRO A 799 -4.13 10.21 -45.29
C PRO A 799 -5.33 10.60 -46.16
N GLY A 800 -6.28 11.34 -45.58
CA GLY A 800 -7.53 11.75 -46.22
C GLY A 800 -8.66 10.71 -46.28
N SER A 801 -8.47 9.48 -45.78
CA SER A 801 -9.54 8.48 -45.69
C SER A 801 -10.49 8.74 -44.48
N VAL A 802 -11.63 8.05 -44.44
CA VAL A 802 -12.63 8.26 -43.36
C VAL A 802 -12.05 7.98 -41.97
N ASN A 803 -11.15 7.00 -41.83
CA ASN A 803 -10.47 6.67 -40.56
C ASN A 803 -9.14 7.42 -40.36
N ASP A 804 -8.83 8.44 -41.17
CA ASP A 804 -7.68 9.30 -40.92
C ASP A 804 -7.99 10.33 -39.83
N PHE A 805 -7.49 10.05 -38.62
CA PHE A 805 -7.41 10.99 -37.50
C PHE A 805 -5.96 11.19 -37.02
N TRP A 806 -4.99 10.60 -37.72
CA TRP A 806 -3.58 10.56 -37.29
C TRP A 806 -2.71 11.52 -38.09
N SER A 807 -3.04 11.82 -39.35
CA SER A 807 -2.28 12.79 -40.15
C SER A 807 -2.54 14.23 -39.73
N ALA A 808 -3.74 14.52 -39.23
CA ALA A 808 -4.16 15.78 -38.63
C ALA A 808 -5.40 15.57 -37.74
N PRO A 809 -5.67 16.45 -36.75
CA PRO A 809 -6.95 16.50 -36.04
C PRO A 809 -8.11 16.75 -37.01
N LYS A 810 -9.23 16.03 -36.82
CA LYS A 810 -10.39 16.07 -37.73
C LYS A 810 -11.71 15.98 -36.94
N GLN A 811 -12.71 16.78 -37.31
CA GLN A 811 -14.06 16.64 -36.77
C GLN A 811 -14.64 15.24 -37.09
N ILE A 812 -15.24 14.58 -36.10
CA ILE A 812 -15.81 13.24 -36.25
C ILE A 812 -16.82 13.19 -37.42
N GLY A 813 -17.64 14.24 -37.55
CA GLY A 813 -18.63 14.41 -38.61
C GLY A 813 -18.09 14.69 -40.01
N ALA A 814 -16.83 15.09 -40.18
CA ALA A 814 -16.30 15.62 -41.44
C ALA A 814 -16.43 14.63 -42.62
N SER A 815 -16.30 13.33 -42.36
CA SER A 815 -16.37 12.27 -43.38
C SER A 815 -17.78 11.68 -43.60
N PHE A 816 -18.84 12.22 -42.99
CA PHE A 816 -20.19 11.65 -43.13
C PHE A 816 -20.84 11.86 -44.52
N GLY A 817 -20.24 12.69 -45.37
CA GLY A 817 -20.59 12.81 -46.79
C GLY A 817 -19.85 11.84 -47.72
N ASP A 818 -18.90 11.07 -47.21
CA ASP A 818 -18.06 10.14 -47.98
C ASP A 818 -18.74 8.76 -48.11
N PRO A 819 -18.88 8.18 -49.31
CA PRO A 819 -19.37 6.81 -49.47
C PRO A 819 -18.63 5.73 -48.66
N GLU A 820 -17.34 5.91 -48.36
CA GLU A 820 -16.56 4.97 -47.52
C GLU A 820 -17.01 4.93 -46.05
N ILE A 821 -17.82 5.89 -45.57
CA ILE A 821 -18.35 5.86 -44.19
C ILE A 821 -19.41 4.76 -44.00
N LEU A 822 -20.04 4.28 -45.09
CA LEU A 822 -21.06 3.24 -45.04
C LEU A 822 -20.43 1.85 -44.95
N GLY A 823 -20.68 1.15 -43.84
CA GLY A 823 -20.01 -0.09 -43.46
C GLY A 823 -18.91 0.09 -42.41
N ASN A 824 -18.47 1.33 -42.14
CA ASN A 824 -17.33 1.64 -41.29
C ASN A 824 -17.59 1.46 -39.76
N CYS A 825 -18.83 1.17 -39.38
CA CYS A 825 -19.22 0.72 -38.05
C CYS A 825 -20.10 -0.55 -38.13
N GLY A 826 -19.80 -1.45 -39.07
CA GLY A 826 -20.55 -2.67 -39.32
C GLY A 826 -21.63 -2.52 -40.40
N THR A 827 -22.32 -3.63 -40.69
CA THR A 827 -23.24 -3.73 -41.85
C THR A 827 -24.36 -2.69 -41.80
N ASN A 828 -24.49 -1.89 -42.87
CA ASN A 828 -25.44 -0.77 -42.99
C ASN A 828 -25.29 0.36 -41.94
N CYS A 829 -24.19 0.40 -41.20
CA CYS A 829 -23.88 1.48 -40.26
C CYS A 829 -23.07 2.60 -40.95
N SER A 830 -23.21 3.84 -40.45
CA SER A 830 -22.39 4.99 -40.87
C SER A 830 -21.89 5.72 -39.63
N GLY A 831 -20.57 5.91 -39.54
CA GLY A 831 -19.86 6.41 -38.36
C GLY A 831 -18.61 5.57 -38.09
N TYR A 832 -18.25 5.44 -36.81
CA TYR A 832 -17.07 4.69 -36.38
C TYR A 832 -17.43 3.72 -35.25
N ASP A 833 -16.93 2.50 -35.36
CA ASP A 833 -16.77 1.50 -34.29
C ASP A 833 -15.52 0.69 -34.65
N ASN A 834 -14.33 1.19 -34.25
CA ASN A 834 -13.04 0.67 -34.71
C ASN A 834 -11.98 0.73 -33.60
N ALA A 835 -11.20 -0.35 -33.47
CA ALA A 835 -10.00 -0.41 -32.65
C ALA A 835 -8.78 0.08 -33.44
N TYR A 836 -8.30 1.28 -33.12
CA TYR A 836 -7.10 1.88 -33.69
C TYR A 836 -5.85 1.32 -33.00
N VAL A 837 -4.76 1.13 -33.75
CA VAL A 837 -3.50 0.58 -33.22
C VAL A 837 -2.56 1.73 -32.84
N VAL A 838 -2.00 1.71 -31.63
CA VAL A 838 -1.13 2.77 -31.10
C VAL A 838 0.34 2.46 -31.40
N ASN A 839 0.81 2.82 -32.60
CA ASN A 839 2.16 2.51 -33.06
C ASN A 839 3.22 3.50 -32.51
N ARG A 840 3.67 3.28 -31.26
CA ARG A 840 4.79 4.02 -30.63
C ARG A 840 6.14 3.28 -30.66
N ALA A 841 6.15 1.97 -30.92
CA ALA A 841 7.37 1.14 -30.82
C ALA A 841 8.48 1.50 -31.83
N GLN A 842 8.14 2.21 -32.91
CA GLN A 842 9.07 2.69 -33.93
C GLN A 842 9.88 3.92 -33.48
N ASP A 843 9.40 4.64 -32.46
CA ASP A 843 10.00 5.86 -31.93
C ASP A 843 11.06 5.57 -30.85
N GLY A 844 11.24 4.29 -30.51
CA GLY A 844 12.16 3.80 -29.48
C GLY A 844 11.48 3.54 -28.14
N PRO A 845 12.23 3.49 -27.03
CA PRO A 845 11.67 3.46 -25.69
C PRO A 845 10.88 4.75 -25.41
N TYR A 846 9.61 4.61 -24.99
CA TYR A 846 8.74 5.73 -24.63
C TYR A 846 8.20 5.57 -23.20
N ASP A 847 8.10 6.67 -22.46
CA ASP A 847 7.23 6.75 -21.28
C ASP A 847 5.86 7.25 -21.73
N TRP A 848 4.86 6.39 -21.61
CA TRP A 848 3.50 6.68 -22.08
C TRP A 848 2.84 7.87 -21.37
N ARG A 849 3.34 8.29 -20.20
CA ARG A 849 2.82 9.41 -19.39
C ARG A 849 3.25 10.78 -19.92
N ASN A 850 4.38 10.80 -20.64
CA ASN A 850 5.10 12.00 -21.06
C ASN A 850 5.28 12.11 -22.60
N ASN A 851 5.41 11.00 -23.33
CA ASN A 851 5.59 10.97 -24.79
C ASN A 851 4.29 11.22 -25.59
N GLY A 852 3.55 12.28 -25.23
CA GLY A 852 2.34 12.73 -25.93
C GLY A 852 1.11 11.82 -25.74
N PRO A 853 -0.11 12.35 -25.98
CA PRO A 853 -1.34 11.58 -25.86
C PRO A 853 -1.50 10.58 -27.02
N VAL A 854 -2.21 9.47 -26.77
CA VAL A 854 -2.64 8.54 -27.82
C VAL A 854 -3.89 9.03 -28.55
N ALA A 855 -4.69 9.86 -27.87
CA ALA A 855 -5.89 10.47 -28.40
C ALA A 855 -6.11 11.86 -27.77
N SER A 856 -6.55 12.81 -28.58
CA SER A 856 -7.04 14.12 -28.12
C SER A 856 -8.43 14.36 -28.68
N LEU A 857 -9.37 14.76 -27.83
CA LEU A 857 -10.74 15.14 -28.22
C LEU A 857 -11.00 16.57 -27.73
N SER A 858 -11.48 17.45 -28.60
CA SER A 858 -11.83 18.84 -28.25
C SER A 858 -13.16 19.29 -28.85
N SER A 859 -13.77 20.31 -28.23
CA SER A 859 -14.90 21.05 -28.80
C SER A 859 -14.58 22.54 -28.89
N ASP A 860 -14.81 23.14 -30.05
CA ASP A 860 -14.66 24.58 -30.27
C ASP A 860 -15.73 25.42 -29.54
N PHE A 861 -16.84 24.80 -29.10
CA PHE A 861 -17.96 25.49 -28.43
C PHE A 861 -17.72 25.68 -26.93
N SER A 862 -17.42 24.60 -26.21
CA SER A 862 -17.02 24.70 -24.79
C SER A 862 -15.56 25.12 -24.62
N GLY A 863 -14.73 24.93 -25.65
CA GLY A 863 -13.28 25.10 -25.61
C GLY A 863 -12.57 24.08 -24.72
N ILE A 864 -13.28 23.03 -24.26
CA ILE A 864 -12.72 21.94 -23.47
C ILE A 864 -12.00 20.97 -24.42
N GLN A 865 -10.78 20.58 -24.05
CA GLN A 865 -10.02 19.49 -24.66
C GLN A 865 -9.64 18.46 -23.58
N VAL A 866 -9.67 17.18 -23.96
CA VAL A 866 -9.12 16.07 -23.17
C VAL A 866 -8.05 15.32 -23.97
N ASP A 867 -6.87 15.21 -23.37
CA ASP A 867 -5.72 14.47 -23.89
C ASP A 867 -5.56 13.17 -23.09
N VAL A 868 -5.62 12.03 -23.79
CA VAL A 868 -5.58 10.69 -23.18
C VAL A 868 -4.19 10.08 -23.33
N TYR A 869 -3.58 9.74 -22.21
CA TYR A 869 -2.30 9.03 -22.10
C TYR A 869 -2.59 7.63 -21.55
N THR A 870 -2.02 6.57 -22.11
CA THR A 870 -2.18 5.19 -21.59
C THR A 870 -1.02 4.27 -21.96
N ASP A 871 -0.80 3.22 -21.16
CA ASP A 871 0.14 2.13 -21.40
C ASP A 871 -0.32 1.09 -22.44
N GLN A 872 -1.58 1.17 -22.88
CA GLN A 872 -2.18 0.24 -23.84
C GLN A 872 -1.68 0.43 -25.29
N ASP A 873 -1.80 -0.63 -26.09
CA ASP A 873 -1.32 -0.70 -27.48
C ASP A 873 -2.44 -0.47 -28.53
N ALA A 874 -3.70 -0.33 -28.10
CA ALA A 874 -4.84 0.03 -28.96
C ALA A 874 -5.71 1.14 -28.33
N PHE A 875 -6.61 1.69 -29.13
CA PHE A 875 -7.58 2.70 -28.73
C PHE A 875 -8.88 2.52 -29.52
N GLN A 876 -9.96 2.15 -28.83
CA GLN A 876 -11.25 1.85 -29.45
C GLN A 876 -12.13 3.11 -29.45
N VAL A 877 -12.74 3.41 -30.61
CA VAL A 877 -13.56 4.60 -30.82
C VAL A 877 -14.90 4.22 -31.43
N TYR A 878 -15.98 4.52 -30.71
CA TYR A 878 -17.36 4.29 -31.15
C TYR A 878 -18.18 5.58 -31.12
N SER A 879 -18.72 6.01 -32.26
CA SER A 879 -19.38 7.32 -32.42
C SER A 879 -20.88 7.32 -32.07
N CYS A 880 -21.30 6.55 -31.05
CA CYS A 880 -22.70 6.45 -30.59
C CYS A 880 -23.74 6.19 -31.72
N GLY A 881 -23.37 5.39 -32.72
CA GLY A 881 -24.21 5.11 -33.90
C GLY A 881 -25.50 4.33 -33.60
N GLY A 882 -25.59 3.62 -32.48
CA GLY A 882 -26.78 2.90 -32.03
C GLY A 882 -27.78 3.75 -31.23
N GLN A 883 -27.42 4.96 -30.81
CA GLN A 883 -28.32 5.84 -30.06
C GLN A 883 -29.45 6.39 -30.96
N ASN A 884 -30.64 6.58 -30.38
CA ASN A 884 -31.87 6.83 -31.14
C ASN A 884 -32.91 7.73 -30.43
N GLY A 885 -32.52 8.42 -29.35
CA GLY A 885 -33.43 9.27 -28.57
C GLY A 885 -34.26 8.53 -27.50
N THR A 886 -33.91 7.29 -27.14
CA THR A 886 -34.57 6.56 -26.03
C THR A 886 -33.90 6.74 -24.66
N LEU A 887 -32.59 7.02 -24.63
CA LEU A 887 -31.84 7.28 -23.39
C LEU A 887 -32.02 8.75 -22.95
N THR A 888 -32.48 8.98 -21.74
CA THR A 888 -32.74 10.33 -21.18
C THR A 888 -31.45 11.02 -20.68
N LEU A 889 -31.34 12.34 -20.89
CA LEU A 889 -30.25 13.17 -20.37
C LEU A 889 -30.41 13.47 -18.87
N LYS A 890 -29.31 13.36 -18.12
CA LYS A 890 -29.20 13.69 -16.69
C LYS A 890 -29.70 15.10 -16.37
N ASN A 891 -30.14 15.32 -15.14
CA ASN A 891 -30.50 16.64 -14.60
C ASN A 891 -29.30 17.62 -14.45
N THR A 892 -28.14 17.25 -14.98
CA THR A 892 -26.92 18.07 -15.15
C THR A 892 -26.61 18.40 -16.61
N GLN A 893 -27.37 17.88 -17.58
CA GLN A 893 -27.08 17.93 -19.01
C GLN A 893 -28.27 18.46 -19.82
N GLY A 894 -28.00 18.93 -21.04
CA GLY A 894 -29.01 19.45 -21.96
C GLY A 894 -29.65 20.77 -21.53
N PHE A 895 -30.59 21.26 -22.33
CA PHE A 895 -31.43 22.42 -22.01
C PHE A 895 -32.64 22.00 -21.17
N PHE A 896 -33.13 22.87 -20.29
CA PHE A 896 -34.17 22.53 -19.30
C PHE A 896 -35.56 23.07 -19.64
N ASP A 897 -35.65 24.15 -20.43
CA ASP A 897 -36.89 24.86 -20.76
C ASP A 897 -37.06 25.09 -22.28
N ASP A 898 -36.49 24.22 -23.12
CA ASP A 898 -36.57 24.30 -24.59
C ASP A 898 -37.28 23.08 -25.18
N GLU A 899 -38.57 23.24 -25.55
CA GLU A 899 -39.37 22.19 -26.18
C GLU A 899 -38.85 21.76 -27.57
N SER A 900 -37.97 22.54 -28.21
CA SER A 900 -37.33 22.19 -29.49
C SER A 900 -36.08 21.32 -29.33
N ARG A 901 -35.58 21.14 -28.10
CA ARG A 901 -34.42 20.32 -27.75
C ARG A 901 -34.82 19.18 -26.78
N PRO A 902 -35.36 18.05 -27.30
CA PRO A 902 -35.70 16.89 -26.47
C PRO A 902 -34.55 16.44 -25.58
N ARG A 903 -34.83 16.19 -24.29
CA ARG A 903 -33.83 15.81 -23.27
C ARG A 903 -33.38 14.34 -23.37
N VAL A 904 -32.95 13.90 -24.56
CA VAL A 904 -32.55 12.53 -24.87
C VAL A 904 -31.28 12.49 -25.72
N VAL A 905 -30.56 11.36 -25.66
CA VAL A 905 -29.35 11.12 -26.46
C VAL A 905 -29.74 10.73 -27.88
N GLU A 906 -29.60 11.66 -28.82
CA GLU A 906 -29.82 11.42 -30.24
C GLU A 906 -28.71 10.56 -30.88
N LYS A 907 -28.90 10.16 -32.15
CA LYS A 907 -27.89 9.38 -32.88
C LYS A 907 -26.61 10.21 -33.03
N TYR A 908 -25.47 9.61 -32.69
CA TYR A 908 -24.19 10.31 -32.60
C TYR A 908 -24.16 11.44 -31.53
N GLY A 909 -25.04 11.39 -30.53
CA GLY A 909 -25.05 12.29 -29.36
C GLY A 909 -23.74 12.33 -28.57
N CYS A 910 -22.87 11.34 -28.76
CA CYS A 910 -21.66 11.14 -27.98
C CYS A 910 -20.58 10.43 -28.80
N VAL A 911 -19.37 10.35 -28.23
CA VAL A 911 -18.32 9.44 -28.66
C VAL A 911 -17.83 8.62 -27.46
N VAL A 912 -17.66 7.32 -27.63
CA VAL A 912 -17.00 6.44 -26.67
C VAL A 912 -15.52 6.38 -27.03
N MET A 913 -14.66 6.50 -26.02
CA MET A 913 -13.20 6.48 -26.15
C MET A 913 -12.64 5.50 -25.12
N GLU A 914 -12.08 4.40 -25.61
CA GLU A 914 -11.65 3.26 -24.81
C GLU A 914 -10.15 3.00 -24.93
N VAL A 915 -9.53 2.88 -23.76
CA VAL A 915 -8.15 2.41 -23.61
C VAL A 915 -8.20 0.89 -23.42
N GLU A 916 -7.74 0.13 -24.41
CA GLU A 916 -7.74 -1.34 -24.38
C GLU A 916 -6.64 -1.92 -25.28
N ASP A 917 -6.51 -3.25 -25.30
CA ASP A 917 -5.58 -3.95 -26.19
C ASP A 917 -6.28 -4.42 -27.49
N TYR A 918 -5.53 -5.04 -28.40
CA TYR A 918 -6.00 -5.56 -29.69
C TYR A 918 -7.19 -6.52 -29.51
N ILE A 919 -8.36 -6.06 -29.96
CA ILE A 919 -9.64 -6.78 -29.91
C ILE A 919 -9.55 -8.19 -30.52
N ASP A 920 -10.20 -9.18 -29.90
CA ASP A 920 -10.08 -10.63 -30.21
C ASP A 920 -8.64 -11.19 -30.25
N GLY A 921 -7.61 -10.46 -29.80
CA GLY A 921 -6.19 -10.83 -29.94
C GLY A 921 -5.81 -12.22 -29.39
N ILE A 922 -6.56 -12.74 -28.41
CA ILE A 922 -6.44 -14.12 -27.89
C ILE A 922 -6.70 -15.21 -28.94
N ASN A 923 -7.42 -14.89 -30.01
CA ASN A 923 -7.72 -15.74 -31.17
C ASN A 923 -6.87 -15.41 -32.40
N GLN A 924 -5.96 -14.43 -32.32
CA GLN A 924 -5.11 -13.93 -33.41
C GLN A 924 -3.61 -14.09 -33.03
N PRO A 925 -3.11 -15.33 -32.82
CA PRO A 925 -1.79 -15.59 -32.24
C PRO A 925 -0.61 -15.00 -33.04
N GLU A 926 -0.77 -14.73 -34.33
CA GLU A 926 0.18 -13.99 -35.17
C GLU A 926 0.49 -12.57 -34.67
N TRP A 927 -0.44 -11.94 -33.94
CA TRP A 927 -0.26 -10.63 -33.31
C TRP A 927 0.47 -10.73 -31.95
N GLN A 928 0.75 -11.94 -31.47
CA GLN A 928 1.56 -12.25 -30.27
C GLN A 928 1.02 -11.67 -28.95
N ARG A 929 -0.26 -11.29 -28.90
CA ARG A 929 -0.89 -10.60 -27.76
C ARG A 929 -1.05 -11.44 -26.49
N ASN A 930 -0.94 -12.77 -26.57
CA ASN A 930 -1.17 -13.69 -25.46
C ASN A 930 -0.43 -13.32 -24.16
N LYS A 931 0.76 -12.69 -24.22
CA LYS A 931 1.51 -12.23 -23.03
C LYS A 931 0.95 -10.99 -22.34
N LYS A 932 0.08 -10.22 -23.01
CA LYS A 932 -0.63 -9.04 -22.48
C LYS A 932 -2.13 -9.31 -22.28
N GLN A 933 -2.64 -10.46 -22.74
CA GLN A 933 -4.07 -10.80 -22.69
C GLN A 933 -4.41 -12.13 -22.00
N ILE A 934 -3.46 -13.03 -21.72
CA ILE A 934 -3.70 -14.32 -21.04
C ILE A 934 -2.80 -14.42 -19.81
N PHE A 935 -3.40 -14.54 -18.63
CA PHE A 935 -2.72 -14.47 -17.33
C PHE A 935 -3.05 -15.70 -16.49
N GLY A 936 -2.04 -16.27 -15.82
CA GLY A 936 -2.18 -17.36 -14.84
C GLY A 936 -1.65 -17.01 -13.44
N PRO A 937 -1.72 -17.95 -12.48
CA PRO A 937 -1.46 -17.67 -11.06
C PRO A 937 -0.02 -17.31 -10.68
N GLU A 938 0.94 -17.58 -11.56
CA GLU A 938 2.37 -17.30 -11.37
C GLU A 938 2.82 -16.04 -12.14
N ASP A 939 1.96 -15.48 -12.98
CA ASP A 939 2.24 -14.30 -13.80
C ASP A 939 2.04 -13.00 -12.98
N PRO A 940 2.65 -11.87 -13.40
CA PRO A 940 2.21 -10.55 -12.95
C PRO A 940 0.72 -10.32 -13.24
N PRO A 941 0.04 -9.42 -12.51
CA PRO A 941 -1.34 -9.06 -12.82
C PRO A 941 -1.44 -8.43 -14.20
N TYR A 942 -2.63 -8.49 -14.80
CA TYR A 942 -3.03 -7.51 -15.79
C TYR A 942 -2.95 -6.12 -15.16
N VAL A 943 -2.31 -5.19 -15.86
CA VAL A 943 -2.25 -3.77 -15.50
C VAL A 943 -2.76 -2.98 -16.70
N LEU A 944 -3.59 -1.98 -16.41
CA LEU A 944 -3.91 -0.89 -17.33
C LEU A 944 -3.81 0.41 -16.55
N GLU A 945 -3.12 1.39 -17.14
CA GLU A 945 -3.03 2.75 -16.62
C GLU A 945 -3.43 3.76 -17.70
N ALA A 946 -4.21 4.77 -17.31
CA ALA A 946 -4.53 5.89 -18.18
C ALA A 946 -4.67 7.20 -17.40
N VAL A 947 -4.34 8.31 -18.07
CA VAL A 947 -4.51 9.68 -17.57
C VAL A 947 -5.21 10.51 -18.63
N TYR A 948 -6.36 11.09 -18.26
CA TYR A 948 -7.14 12.03 -19.04
C TYR A 948 -6.81 13.43 -18.51
N LYS A 949 -5.93 14.15 -19.22
CA LYS A 949 -5.52 15.52 -18.88
C LYS A 949 -6.46 16.50 -19.60
N PHE A 950 -7.07 17.42 -18.87
CA PHE A 950 -8.02 18.39 -19.40
C PHE A 950 -7.34 19.75 -19.58
N SER A 951 -7.73 20.46 -20.63
CA SER A 951 -7.38 21.86 -20.85
C SER A 951 -8.58 22.63 -21.39
N VAL A 952 -8.53 23.97 -21.23
CA VAL A 952 -9.61 24.87 -21.62
C VAL A 952 -8.97 26.02 -22.40
N ALA A 953 -9.43 26.24 -23.63
CA ALA A 953 -8.77 27.16 -24.57
C ALA A 953 -8.98 28.64 -24.17
N ASP A 954 -7.91 29.36 -23.88
CA ASP A 954 -7.96 30.77 -23.52
C ASP A 954 -8.69 31.60 -24.60
N ALA A 955 -9.75 32.34 -24.24
CA ALA A 955 -10.59 33.08 -25.17
C ALA A 955 -9.87 34.20 -25.95
N SER A 956 -8.63 34.52 -25.56
CA SER A 956 -7.72 35.43 -26.25
C SER A 956 -7.06 34.83 -27.50
N SER A 957 -6.92 33.50 -27.57
CA SER A 957 -6.14 32.78 -28.60
C SER A 957 -6.71 32.92 -30.01
N TYR A 958 -8.04 32.88 -30.16
CA TYR A 958 -8.73 32.99 -31.45
C TYR A 958 -8.69 34.40 -32.07
N GLY A 959 -8.18 35.41 -31.37
CA GLY A 959 -8.19 36.81 -31.82
C GLY A 959 -7.21 37.15 -32.96
N CYS A 960 -6.23 36.28 -33.25
CA CYS A 960 -5.13 36.61 -34.17
C CYS A 960 -5.23 35.96 -35.58
N ALA A 961 -5.92 34.82 -35.70
CA ALA A 961 -5.85 33.95 -36.88
C ALA A 961 -6.91 34.23 -37.99
N LYS A 962 -7.55 35.40 -38.00
CA LYS A 962 -8.61 35.77 -38.98
C LYS A 962 -8.34 37.06 -39.77
N SER A 963 -7.07 37.34 -40.08
CA SER A 963 -6.68 38.53 -40.85
C SER A 963 -5.82 38.27 -42.10
N GLU A 964 -5.35 37.04 -42.36
CA GLU A 964 -4.63 36.67 -43.59
C GLU A 964 -5.09 35.31 -44.15
N LEU A 965 -6.24 35.30 -44.86
CA LEU A 965 -6.59 34.38 -45.95
C LEU A 965 -7.82 34.87 -46.72
#